data_AF-A0A2D6CXQ1-F1
#
_entry.id   AF-A0A2D6CXQ1-F1
#
_cell.length_a   1.000
_cell.length_b   1.000
_cell.length_c   1.000
_cell.angle_alpha   90.00
_cell.angle_beta   90.00
_cell.angle_gamma   90.00
#
_symmetry.space_group_name_H-M   'P 1'
#
loop_
_entity.id
_entity.type
_entity.pdbx_description
1 polymer ?
#
loop_
_entity_poly.entity_id
_entity_poly.type
_entity_poly.pdbx_seq_one_letter_code
_entity_poly.pdbx_strand_id
1 'polypeptide(L)'
;MRLPTPTHLRAILPLALLAAAASAFPSRPVDEGELRARTEGPPLPEILLDADGVAKLFGARAAKLAILHAGPHWAGTAGHRAALWLVDFSVEPIRPVLVRTDAHTWIGDPSISPDGTRVVYHDGRSIYVCRLEDDGPEATEVGPGYDPRWWIHPQTGDEYIIYVSTKWENSADVRGDTYVTQIENGGVRPAGDRTTLVNGYALRGGRSRDGRYMSTAQPGWVWAELDPLATEDALVRVIQSRHGGHCNVSMSQDPAHSDRFLWLDGPHRKLFYDPSTNASIPPLAPYREYTYTEWSTHGNFMTASFYGAGIREFEPERHVVGVYSWSDEAWTPVARGAATHHLWVEETADDVAIAASGMPAAITADTTSVGSETEEAWPTNRDGLVFLWETAGKPAQTFDAAGLPRTDIAAEPTARGRVRYTRDGAMSLEGGSFHVSGVAEAILPTLRVADAVSLEAWVTAETTDVRRQMPMVASPRVYGLWQSRDRFWFSMGGASGKGPRVKAGVAQHLVLTFRDETMRAYLDGALAYEWPAEHPPMARWKVAPLVFGAAENAARTWVPWRGRIEGVAVYGRELGADEIRANHTAYAARVASRLPVTVSAATGRLIAAAVLPDPSQSPYRRAWAAFEYEAEHVHAGDVRPGRILVARYVWMDGEKLPAAYAKPGDRHELLLEAYEANPHIHSERQFHLDDVDLDTPMFYDVGPLTEE
;
A
#
# COMPACT_ATOMS: atom_id res chain seq x y z
N MET A 1 23.03 -61.13 13.76
CA MET A 1 22.21 -60.36 12.81
C MET A 1 22.11 -58.92 13.30
N ARG A 2 22.95 -58.04 12.74
CA ARG A 2 22.90 -56.59 12.90
C ARG A 2 23.09 -56.01 11.51
N LEU A 3 22.13 -55.24 11.01
CA LEU A 3 22.26 -54.49 9.77
C LEU A 3 22.77 -53.07 10.09
N PRO A 4 23.64 -52.48 9.25
CA PRO A 4 24.22 -51.17 9.47
C PRO A 4 23.39 -50.03 8.86
N THR A 5 23.61 -48.84 9.42
CA THR A 5 23.12 -47.51 9.01
C THR A 5 23.54 -47.09 7.59
N PRO A 6 22.75 -46.26 6.87
CA PRO A 6 23.20 -45.65 5.63
C PRO A 6 23.83 -44.26 5.82
N THR A 7 25.03 -44.16 5.29
CA THR A 7 25.89 -42.98 5.13
C THR A 7 25.46 -42.15 3.91
N HIS A 8 25.79 -40.85 3.99
CA HIS A 8 25.81 -39.82 2.95
C HIS A 8 25.90 -40.26 1.48
N LEU A 9 24.96 -39.77 0.66
CA LEU A 9 25.09 -39.66 -0.79
C LEU A 9 24.78 -38.21 -1.21
N ARG A 10 25.84 -37.45 -1.47
CA ARG A 10 25.80 -36.19 -2.22
C ARG A 10 25.46 -36.51 -3.67
N ALA A 11 24.30 -36.08 -4.15
CA ALA A 11 23.99 -36.08 -5.57
C ALA A 11 24.56 -34.79 -6.20
N ILE A 12 25.63 -34.96 -6.97
CA ILE A 12 26.09 -33.99 -7.97
C ILE A 12 25.18 -34.19 -9.19
N LEU A 13 24.31 -33.22 -9.49
CA LEU A 13 23.60 -33.12 -10.76
C LEU A 13 24.41 -32.24 -11.72
N PRO A 14 24.54 -32.58 -13.02
CA PRO A 14 25.37 -31.84 -13.93
C PRO A 14 24.65 -30.59 -14.45
N LEU A 15 25.34 -29.45 -14.35
CA LEU A 15 25.01 -28.11 -14.89
C LEU A 15 24.84 -28.05 -16.43
N ALA A 16 24.86 -29.18 -17.14
CA ALA A 16 24.95 -29.24 -18.60
C ALA A 16 23.60 -29.22 -19.35
N LEU A 17 22.47 -29.34 -18.65
CA LEU A 17 21.13 -29.37 -19.28
C LEU A 17 20.39 -28.03 -19.30
N LEU A 18 20.90 -27.00 -18.61
CA LEU A 18 20.32 -25.64 -18.62
C LEU A 18 20.90 -24.73 -19.73
N ALA A 19 22.01 -25.13 -20.38
CA ALA A 19 22.62 -24.34 -21.46
C ALA A 19 22.03 -24.65 -22.86
N ALA A 20 21.27 -25.74 -23.03
CA ALA A 20 20.77 -26.16 -24.35
C ALA A 20 19.32 -25.72 -24.66
N ALA A 21 18.61 -25.14 -23.68
CA ALA A 21 17.23 -24.67 -23.86
C ALA A 21 17.12 -23.18 -24.27
N ALA A 22 18.24 -22.45 -24.30
CA ALA A 22 18.27 -21.02 -24.65
C ALA A 22 18.57 -20.73 -26.14
N SER A 23 18.83 -21.75 -26.97
CA SER A 23 19.33 -21.57 -28.35
C SER A 23 18.44 -22.13 -29.46
N ALA A 24 17.15 -22.37 -29.21
CA ALA A 24 16.25 -22.96 -30.21
C ALA A 24 14.88 -22.25 -30.28
N PHE A 25 14.88 -20.92 -30.34
CA PHE A 25 13.79 -20.23 -31.02
C PHE A 25 14.13 -20.19 -32.51
N PRO A 26 13.30 -20.75 -33.42
CA PRO A 26 13.52 -20.59 -34.84
C PRO A 26 13.45 -19.09 -35.14
N SER A 27 14.56 -18.52 -35.61
CA SER A 27 14.59 -17.16 -36.14
C SER A 27 13.55 -17.05 -37.25
N ARG A 28 12.45 -16.33 -36.99
CA ARG A 28 11.50 -15.97 -38.04
C ARG A 28 12.30 -15.22 -39.13
N PRO A 29 12.15 -15.58 -40.42
CA PRO A 29 12.76 -14.80 -41.49
C PRO A 29 12.29 -13.34 -41.37
N VAL A 30 13.26 -12.44 -41.28
CA VAL A 30 13.05 -10.99 -41.22
C VAL A 30 12.34 -10.58 -42.50
N ASP A 31 11.17 -9.97 -42.38
CA ASP A 31 10.37 -9.49 -43.50
C ASP A 31 11.12 -8.34 -44.21
N GLU A 32 11.02 -8.22 -45.54
CA GLU A 32 11.57 -7.06 -46.26
C GLU A 32 10.99 -5.73 -45.75
N GLY A 33 9.75 -5.75 -45.23
CA GLY A 33 9.16 -4.59 -44.53
C GLY A 33 9.91 -4.23 -43.26
N GLU A 34 10.36 -5.23 -42.49
CA GLU A 34 11.13 -5.09 -41.25
C GLU A 34 12.59 -4.64 -41.52
N LEU A 35 13.11 -4.96 -42.70
CA LEU A 35 14.40 -4.44 -43.20
C LEU A 35 14.31 -3.00 -43.71
N ARG A 36 13.24 -2.59 -44.41
CA ARG A 36 13.02 -1.19 -44.81
C ARG A 36 12.80 -0.26 -43.62
N ALA A 37 12.06 -0.75 -42.62
CA ALA A 37 11.89 -0.13 -41.31
C ALA A 37 13.22 0.23 -40.61
N ARG A 38 14.29 -0.53 -40.87
CA ARG A 38 15.63 -0.25 -40.30
C ARG A 38 16.38 0.89 -41.00
N THR A 39 15.99 1.22 -42.23
CA THR A 39 16.66 2.25 -43.05
C THR A 39 15.95 3.60 -43.03
N GLU A 40 14.66 3.62 -42.73
CA GLU A 40 13.87 4.84 -42.55
C GLU A 40 13.94 5.24 -41.06
N GLY A 41 14.16 6.53 -40.77
CA GLY A 41 14.22 7.04 -39.39
C GLY A 41 12.92 6.74 -38.62
N PRO A 42 12.93 6.88 -37.28
CA PRO A 42 11.72 6.71 -36.48
C PRO A 42 10.58 7.59 -37.01
N PRO A 43 9.32 7.10 -37.05
CA PRO A 43 8.18 7.90 -37.48
C PRO A 43 8.07 9.20 -36.69
N LEU A 44 7.78 10.29 -37.39
CA LEU A 44 7.56 11.59 -36.78
C LEU A 44 6.15 11.63 -36.17
N PRO A 45 6.00 11.91 -34.86
CA PRO A 45 4.67 12.07 -34.24
C PRO A 45 3.87 13.22 -34.86
N GLU A 46 2.56 13.04 -35.00
CA GLU A 46 1.64 14.10 -35.44
C GLU A 46 1.25 14.95 -34.23
N ILE A 47 1.54 16.25 -34.25
CA ILE A 47 1.10 17.20 -33.20
C ILE A 47 -0.28 17.74 -33.57
N LEU A 48 -1.21 17.66 -32.62
CA LEU A 48 -2.62 17.97 -32.83
C LEU A 48 -3.01 19.38 -32.38
N LEU A 49 -2.13 20.07 -31.65
CA LEU A 49 -2.35 21.45 -31.21
C LEU A 49 -1.70 22.45 -32.16
N ASP A 50 -2.44 23.49 -32.47
CA ASP A 50 -1.91 24.76 -32.99
C ASP A 50 -1.65 25.76 -31.85
N ALA A 51 -1.22 26.97 -32.21
CA ALA A 51 -0.92 28.02 -31.24
C ALA A 51 -2.14 28.38 -30.37
N ASP A 52 -3.34 28.42 -30.94
CA ASP A 52 -4.59 28.72 -30.21
C ASP A 52 -4.93 27.60 -29.21
N GLY A 53 -4.76 26.34 -29.61
CA GLY A 53 -4.94 25.18 -28.75
C GLY A 53 -3.95 25.15 -27.57
N VAL A 54 -2.68 25.50 -27.83
CA VAL A 54 -1.66 25.66 -26.80
C VAL A 54 -2.03 26.77 -25.83
N ALA A 55 -2.38 27.96 -26.33
CA ALA A 55 -2.78 29.10 -25.51
C ALA A 55 -4.01 28.79 -24.66
N LYS A 56 -4.96 28.01 -25.18
CA LYS A 56 -6.13 27.56 -24.42
C LYS A 56 -5.76 26.58 -23.30
N LEU A 57 -4.87 25.63 -23.58
CA LEU A 57 -4.52 24.57 -22.62
C LEU A 57 -3.55 25.04 -21.53
N PHE A 58 -2.52 25.81 -21.89
CA PHE A 58 -1.44 26.21 -20.98
C PHE A 58 -1.47 27.69 -20.61
N GLY A 59 -2.33 28.50 -21.25
CA GLY A 59 -2.31 29.94 -21.08
C GLY A 59 -1.04 30.55 -21.66
N ALA A 60 -0.36 31.38 -20.87
CA ALA A 60 0.91 32.00 -21.24
C ALA A 60 2.15 31.19 -20.79
N ARG A 61 1.95 30.00 -20.17
CA ARG A 61 3.05 29.19 -19.64
C ARG A 61 3.78 28.48 -20.76
N ALA A 62 5.10 28.42 -20.69
CA ALA A 62 5.86 27.50 -21.53
C ALA A 62 5.54 26.04 -21.15
N ALA A 63 5.48 25.15 -22.14
CA ALA A 63 5.23 23.73 -21.91
C ALA A 63 6.04 22.87 -22.88
N LYS A 64 6.53 21.73 -22.38
CA LYS A 64 7.33 20.77 -23.16
C LYS A 64 6.88 19.36 -22.88
N LEU A 65 6.75 18.55 -23.93
CA LEU A 65 6.27 17.17 -23.83
C LEU A 65 7.35 16.20 -24.32
N ALA A 66 7.74 15.26 -23.44
CA ALA A 66 8.59 14.15 -23.79
C ALA A 66 7.73 13.00 -24.34
N ILE A 67 8.05 12.59 -25.57
CA ILE A 67 7.32 11.57 -26.31
C ILE A 67 8.29 10.47 -26.73
N LEU A 68 7.92 9.22 -26.51
CA LEU A 68 8.63 8.06 -27.01
C LEU A 68 7.95 7.49 -28.23
N HIS A 69 8.77 7.17 -29.23
CA HIS A 69 8.42 6.14 -30.19
C HIS A 69 9.03 4.83 -29.68
N ALA A 70 8.21 3.98 -29.07
CA ALA A 70 8.72 2.72 -28.52
C ALA A 70 9.31 1.89 -29.66
N GLY A 71 10.58 1.54 -29.50
CA GLY A 71 11.20 0.50 -30.29
C GLY A 71 10.65 -0.89 -29.92
N PRO A 72 10.91 -1.91 -30.75
CA PRO A 72 10.32 -3.25 -30.73
C PRO A 72 10.35 -4.11 -29.43
N HIS A 73 10.89 -3.62 -28.31
CA HIS A 73 11.35 -4.51 -27.24
C HIS A 73 10.39 -4.79 -26.09
N TRP A 74 9.13 -4.39 -26.18
CA TRP A 74 8.10 -4.98 -25.32
C TRP A 74 7.50 -6.28 -25.88
N ALA A 75 7.61 -6.56 -27.19
CA ALA A 75 6.92 -7.68 -27.83
C ALA A 75 7.79 -8.59 -28.73
N GLY A 76 9.10 -8.38 -28.86
CA GLY A 76 9.92 -9.23 -29.73
C GLY A 76 9.60 -9.09 -31.21
N THR A 77 9.04 -7.95 -31.63
CA THR A 77 9.17 -7.49 -33.03
C THR A 77 10.62 -7.03 -33.22
N ALA A 78 11.20 -7.03 -34.42
CA ALA A 78 12.60 -6.63 -34.61
C ALA A 78 12.69 -5.32 -35.42
N GLY A 79 13.66 -4.45 -35.11
CA GLY A 79 14.21 -3.52 -36.12
C GLY A 79 14.36 -2.03 -35.79
N HIS A 80 13.49 -1.37 -35.03
CA HIS A 80 13.63 0.08 -34.82
C HIS A 80 14.48 0.46 -33.58
N ARG A 81 15.23 1.56 -33.66
CA ARG A 81 15.88 2.18 -32.49
C ARG A 81 14.84 2.98 -31.71
N ALA A 82 14.88 2.92 -30.38
CA ALA A 82 14.04 3.77 -29.55
C ALA A 82 14.40 5.25 -29.81
N ALA A 83 13.39 6.10 -29.92
CA ALA A 83 13.56 7.52 -30.18
C ALA A 83 12.82 8.34 -29.13
N LEU A 84 13.54 9.30 -28.55
CA LEU A 84 12.98 10.32 -27.66
C LEU A 84 12.79 11.60 -28.48
N TRP A 85 11.54 12.02 -28.57
CA TRP A 85 11.12 13.28 -29.18
C TRP A 85 10.72 14.27 -28.10
N LEU A 86 11.02 15.54 -28.34
CA LEU A 86 10.54 16.66 -27.54
C LEU A 86 9.61 17.52 -28.38
N VAL A 87 8.48 17.90 -27.81
CA VAL A 87 7.61 18.92 -28.39
C VAL A 87 7.68 20.15 -27.49
N ASP A 88 8.25 21.24 -27.98
CA ASP A 88 8.24 22.53 -27.30
C ASP A 88 7.05 23.35 -27.81
N PHE A 89 6.05 23.53 -26.95
CA PHE A 89 4.84 24.27 -27.30
C PHE A 89 5.04 25.79 -27.30
N SER A 90 6.21 26.28 -26.86
CA SER A 90 6.55 27.71 -26.87
C SER A 90 7.17 28.19 -28.19
N VAL A 91 7.48 27.27 -29.11
CA VAL A 91 8.17 27.57 -30.38
C VAL A 91 7.22 27.39 -31.56
N GLU A 92 7.23 28.37 -32.48
CA GLU A 92 6.51 28.28 -33.75
C GLU A 92 7.46 28.02 -34.94
N PRO A 93 7.14 27.05 -35.83
CA PRO A 93 6.00 26.14 -35.75
C PRO A 93 6.21 25.05 -34.68
N ILE A 94 5.12 24.67 -34.00
CA ILE A 94 5.14 23.56 -33.03
C ILE A 94 5.45 22.27 -33.79
N ARG A 95 6.58 21.65 -33.47
CA ARG A 95 7.03 20.43 -34.13
C ARG A 95 7.81 19.53 -33.17
N PRO A 96 7.77 18.19 -33.37
CA PRO A 96 8.63 17.29 -32.63
C PRO A 96 10.09 17.50 -33.07
N VAL A 97 10.99 17.60 -32.10
CA VAL A 97 12.44 17.61 -32.29
C VAL A 97 13.01 16.30 -31.75
N LEU A 98 13.87 15.65 -32.53
CA LEU A 98 14.52 14.42 -32.12
C LEU A 98 15.61 14.76 -31.11
N VAL A 99 15.39 14.43 -29.85
CA VAL A 99 16.38 14.65 -28.78
C VAL A 99 17.42 13.55 -28.79
N ARG A 100 16.97 12.30 -28.97
CA ARG A 100 17.83 11.13 -28.82
C ARG A 100 17.38 10.00 -29.73
N THR A 101 18.35 9.40 -30.40
CA THR A 101 18.28 8.00 -30.82
C THR A 101 19.44 7.30 -30.11
N ASP A 102 19.14 6.44 -29.16
CA ASP A 102 20.22 5.74 -28.47
C ASP A 102 20.78 4.63 -29.37
N ALA A 103 22.07 4.32 -29.21
CA ALA A 103 22.64 3.09 -29.76
C ALA A 103 22.02 1.86 -29.07
N HIS A 104 21.52 2.06 -27.85
CA HIS A 104 20.78 1.09 -27.07
C HIS A 104 19.35 0.91 -27.59
N THR A 105 18.78 -0.28 -27.39
CA THR A 105 17.46 -0.66 -27.95
C THR A 105 16.28 -0.08 -27.19
N TRP A 106 16.52 0.65 -26.10
CA TRP A 106 15.50 1.07 -25.15
C TRP A 106 15.78 2.48 -24.62
N ILE A 107 14.72 3.29 -24.51
CA ILE A 107 14.67 4.51 -23.70
C ILE A 107 13.41 4.32 -22.86
N GLY A 108 13.54 4.31 -21.54
CA GLY A 108 12.42 4.15 -20.62
C GLY A 108 12.29 5.35 -19.71
N ASP A 109 11.04 5.61 -19.34
CA ASP A 109 10.67 6.54 -18.28
C ASP A 109 11.37 7.91 -18.33
N PRO A 110 11.38 8.60 -19.48
CA PRO A 110 12.00 9.91 -19.57
C PRO A 110 11.24 10.93 -18.72
N SER A 111 11.96 11.70 -17.91
CA SER A 111 11.41 12.80 -17.11
C SER A 111 12.20 14.07 -17.35
N ILE A 112 11.49 15.16 -17.67
CA ILE A 112 12.06 16.48 -17.95
C ILE A 112 12.40 17.15 -16.62
N SER A 113 13.57 17.79 -16.55
CA SER A 113 14.02 18.49 -15.34
C SER A 113 13.07 19.63 -14.94
N PRO A 114 13.04 20.03 -13.67
CA PRO A 114 12.17 21.10 -13.19
C PRO A 114 12.35 22.45 -13.91
N ASP A 115 13.54 22.72 -14.43
CA ASP A 115 13.85 23.92 -15.21
C ASP A 115 13.53 23.79 -16.72
N GLY A 116 13.07 22.62 -17.17
CA GLY A 116 12.70 22.37 -18.56
C GLY A 116 13.88 22.29 -19.53
N THR A 117 15.13 22.18 -19.05
CA THR A 117 16.34 22.21 -19.90
C THR A 117 16.98 20.85 -20.15
N ARG A 118 16.64 19.83 -19.35
CA ARG A 118 17.25 18.50 -19.35
C ARG A 118 16.20 17.40 -19.31
N VAL A 119 16.62 16.19 -19.63
CA VAL A 119 15.82 14.98 -19.49
C VAL A 119 16.66 13.89 -18.86
N VAL A 120 16.08 13.17 -17.90
CA VAL A 120 16.63 11.92 -17.35
C VAL A 120 15.88 10.75 -17.97
N TYR A 121 16.55 9.65 -18.28
CA TYR A 121 15.94 8.42 -18.79
C TYR A 121 16.81 7.21 -18.43
N HIS A 122 16.36 6.00 -18.75
CA HIS A 122 17.21 4.80 -18.63
C HIS A 122 17.21 3.96 -19.92
N ASP A 123 18.30 3.22 -20.16
CA ASP A 123 18.46 2.36 -21.35
C ASP A 123 18.07 0.88 -21.09
N GLY A 124 17.42 0.63 -19.96
CA GLY A 124 17.16 -0.71 -19.44
C GLY A 124 18.30 -1.31 -18.60
N ARG A 125 19.36 -0.54 -18.32
CA ARG A 125 20.45 -0.93 -17.41
C ARG A 125 20.95 0.22 -16.56
N SER A 126 21.15 1.38 -17.18
CA SER A 126 21.73 2.57 -16.57
C SER A 126 20.85 3.79 -16.78
N ILE A 127 20.96 4.74 -15.85
CA ILE A 127 20.30 6.04 -15.83
C ILE A 127 21.20 7.06 -16.51
N TYR A 128 20.62 7.91 -17.34
CA TYR A 128 21.29 8.91 -18.14
C TYR A 128 20.60 10.27 -18.02
N VAL A 129 21.38 11.35 -18.01
CA VAL A 129 20.89 12.73 -18.11
C VAL A 129 21.49 13.39 -19.35
N CYS A 130 20.66 14.09 -20.13
CA CYS A 130 21.12 14.93 -21.24
C CYS A 130 20.37 16.26 -21.32
N ARG A 131 20.93 17.23 -22.03
CA ARG A 131 20.28 18.51 -22.32
C ARG A 131 19.27 18.37 -23.47
N LEU A 132 18.26 19.24 -23.46
CA LEU A 132 17.21 19.31 -24.49
C LEU A 132 17.53 20.27 -25.66
N GLU A 133 18.77 20.75 -25.76
CA GLU A 133 19.23 21.62 -26.85
C GLU A 133 19.38 20.83 -28.17
N ASP A 134 19.13 21.49 -29.31
CA ASP A 134 19.22 20.89 -30.67
C ASP A 134 20.59 20.22 -30.87
N ASP A 135 20.58 18.94 -31.24
CA ASP A 135 21.75 18.06 -31.44
C ASP A 135 22.61 17.80 -30.17
N GLY A 136 22.00 17.93 -28.98
CA GLY A 136 22.65 18.00 -27.68
C GLY A 136 23.73 16.93 -27.36
N PRO A 137 24.67 17.26 -26.44
CA PRO A 137 25.89 16.50 -26.12
C PRO A 137 25.65 15.05 -25.66
N GLU A 138 26.74 14.25 -25.59
CA GLU A 138 26.73 12.89 -25.02
C GLU A 138 25.96 12.85 -23.69
N ALA A 139 25.09 11.85 -23.51
CA ALA A 139 24.40 11.70 -22.23
C ALA A 139 25.41 11.34 -21.16
N THR A 140 25.21 11.90 -19.97
CA THR A 140 26.02 11.56 -18.81
C THR A 140 25.33 10.44 -18.04
N GLU A 141 26.05 9.34 -17.83
CA GLU A 141 25.57 8.24 -16.98
C GLU A 141 25.56 8.70 -15.52
N VAL A 142 24.43 8.49 -14.84
CA VAL A 142 24.26 8.75 -13.40
C VAL A 142 24.58 7.50 -12.58
N GLY A 143 24.22 6.32 -13.10
CA GLY A 143 24.50 5.04 -12.46
C GLY A 143 23.53 3.94 -12.90
N PRO A 144 23.69 2.69 -12.42
CA PRO A 144 22.81 1.58 -12.76
C PRO A 144 21.45 1.72 -12.07
N GLY A 145 20.36 1.48 -12.80
CA GLY A 145 19.01 1.58 -12.23
C GLY A 145 17.89 1.66 -13.27
N TYR A 146 16.68 1.90 -12.77
CA TYR A 146 15.44 1.98 -13.55
C TYR A 146 14.53 3.11 -13.05
N ASP A 147 13.59 3.52 -13.89
CA ASP A 147 12.48 4.44 -13.58
C ASP A 147 12.92 5.76 -12.93
N PRO A 148 13.82 6.53 -13.57
CA PRO A 148 14.34 7.73 -12.96
C PRO A 148 13.27 8.85 -12.87
N ARG A 149 13.31 9.63 -11.80
CA ARG A 149 12.48 10.82 -11.59
C ARG A 149 13.32 11.95 -10.99
N TRP A 150 13.02 13.19 -11.35
CA TRP A 150 13.62 14.37 -10.72
C TRP A 150 12.99 14.61 -9.35
N TRP A 151 13.80 15.11 -8.41
CA TRP A 151 13.33 15.65 -7.14
C TRP A 151 14.18 16.85 -6.75
N ILE A 152 13.53 17.93 -6.30
CA ILE A 152 14.21 19.08 -5.71
C ILE A 152 14.07 18.98 -4.21
N HIS A 153 15.18 19.02 -3.49
CA HIS A 153 15.15 19.01 -2.04
C HIS A 153 14.47 20.29 -1.53
N PRO A 154 13.38 20.18 -0.74
CA PRO A 154 12.54 21.33 -0.41
C PRO A 154 13.27 22.41 0.40
N GLN A 155 14.26 22.03 1.21
CA GLN A 155 15.04 22.99 1.99
C GLN A 155 16.25 23.59 1.24
N THR A 156 17.06 22.78 0.55
CA THR A 156 18.32 23.25 -0.04
C THR A 156 18.16 23.73 -1.49
N GLY A 157 17.09 23.31 -2.17
CA GLY A 157 16.92 23.53 -3.60
C GLY A 157 17.83 22.68 -4.47
N ASP A 158 18.56 21.71 -3.89
CA ASP A 158 19.43 20.82 -4.64
C ASP A 158 18.63 19.84 -5.49
N GLU A 159 19.15 19.56 -6.68
CA GLU A 159 18.54 18.63 -7.62
C GLU A 159 19.05 17.20 -7.43
N TYR A 160 18.12 16.26 -7.45
CA TYR A 160 18.40 14.84 -7.34
C TYR A 160 17.68 14.03 -8.42
N ILE A 161 18.29 12.90 -8.78
CA ILE A 161 17.61 11.82 -9.49
C ILE A 161 17.30 10.70 -8.50
N ILE A 162 16.03 10.34 -8.42
CA ILE A 162 15.54 9.16 -7.69
C ILE A 162 15.34 8.03 -8.70
N TYR A 163 15.77 6.82 -8.38
CA TYR A 163 15.64 5.65 -9.26
C TYR A 163 15.71 4.35 -8.44
N VAL A 164 15.39 3.21 -9.04
CA VAL A 164 15.31 1.92 -8.30
C VAL A 164 16.30 0.87 -8.77
N SER A 165 16.61 -0.09 -7.90
CA SER A 165 17.61 -1.15 -8.15
C SER A 165 17.12 -2.27 -9.06
N THR A 166 15.80 -2.49 -9.12
CA THR A 166 15.20 -3.64 -9.80
C THR A 166 14.44 -3.20 -11.04
N LYS A 167 14.60 -3.94 -12.13
CA LYS A 167 13.69 -3.83 -13.27
C LYS A 167 12.29 -4.27 -12.83
N TRP A 168 11.29 -3.85 -13.59
CA TRP A 168 9.96 -4.41 -13.54
C TRP A 168 10.01 -5.95 -13.65
N GLU A 169 9.88 -6.65 -12.52
CA GLU A 169 9.73 -8.10 -12.45
C GLU A 169 8.38 -8.40 -11.80
N ASN A 170 7.63 -9.34 -12.38
CA ASN A 170 6.32 -9.80 -11.89
C ASN A 170 6.40 -10.51 -10.51
N SER A 171 7.40 -10.23 -9.68
CA SER A 171 7.48 -10.74 -8.32
C SER A 171 6.37 -10.11 -7.49
N ALA A 172 5.65 -10.92 -6.70
CA ALA A 172 4.52 -10.56 -5.83
C ALA A 172 4.75 -9.33 -4.91
N ASP A 173 6.00 -8.90 -4.75
CA ASP A 173 6.45 -7.89 -3.81
C ASP A 173 7.24 -6.80 -4.55
N VAL A 174 7.08 -5.54 -4.14
CA VAL A 174 7.83 -4.38 -4.66
C VAL A 174 9.27 -4.34 -4.11
N ARG A 175 9.93 -5.50 -4.07
CA ARG A 175 11.28 -5.67 -3.54
C ARG A 175 12.28 -4.91 -4.40
N GLY A 176 13.26 -4.32 -3.75
CA GLY A 176 14.35 -3.58 -4.36
C GLY A 176 14.75 -2.42 -3.46
N ASP A 177 15.65 -1.57 -3.92
CA ASP A 177 16.05 -0.37 -3.19
C ASP A 177 15.72 0.84 -4.04
N THR A 178 15.37 1.93 -3.37
CA THR A 178 15.24 3.25 -3.96
C THR A 178 16.53 4.01 -3.67
N TYR A 179 17.17 4.49 -4.71
CA TYR A 179 18.38 5.29 -4.64
C TYR A 179 18.09 6.75 -4.94
N VAL A 180 18.99 7.60 -4.47
CA VAL A 180 19.03 9.00 -4.84
C VAL A 180 20.47 9.43 -5.14
N THR A 181 20.65 10.21 -6.19
CA THR A 181 21.94 10.78 -6.60
C THR A 181 21.77 12.27 -6.86
N GLN A 182 22.57 13.10 -6.18
CA GLN A 182 22.57 14.54 -6.42
C GLN A 182 23.17 14.85 -7.79
N ILE A 183 22.57 15.80 -8.51
CA ILE A 183 23.06 16.31 -9.79
C ILE A 183 23.57 17.75 -9.58
N GLU A 184 24.62 18.13 -10.30
CA GLU A 184 25.04 19.53 -10.36
C GLU A 184 23.84 20.40 -10.77
N ASN A 185 23.47 21.41 -9.99
CA ASN A 185 22.32 22.27 -10.27
C ASN A 185 22.47 22.93 -11.67
N GLY A 186 21.49 22.70 -12.56
CA GLY A 186 21.55 23.13 -13.98
C GLY A 186 22.53 22.33 -14.86
N GLY A 187 23.24 21.36 -14.28
CA GLY A 187 24.20 20.47 -14.94
C GLY A 187 23.62 19.11 -15.31
N VAL A 188 24.46 18.22 -15.80
CA VAL A 188 24.08 16.83 -16.16
C VAL A 188 24.91 15.78 -15.42
N ARG A 189 25.87 16.21 -14.59
CA ARG A 189 26.81 15.33 -13.90
C ARG A 189 26.35 15.07 -12.47
N PRO A 190 26.57 13.86 -11.94
CA PRO A 190 26.45 13.61 -10.51
C PRO A 190 27.36 14.54 -9.70
N ALA A 191 26.81 15.15 -8.65
CA ALA A 191 27.55 15.98 -7.70
C ALA A 191 28.09 15.17 -6.50
N GLY A 192 27.81 13.86 -6.44
CA GLY A 192 28.24 12.96 -5.38
C GLY A 192 27.96 11.50 -5.70
N ASP A 193 28.28 10.62 -4.75
CA ASP A 193 27.96 9.20 -4.83
C ASP A 193 26.46 8.97 -4.64
N ARG A 194 25.95 7.87 -5.20
CA ARG A 194 24.58 7.41 -4.94
C ARG A 194 24.40 7.06 -3.46
N THR A 195 23.21 7.31 -2.93
CA THR A 195 22.80 6.92 -1.57
C THR A 195 21.52 6.09 -1.64
N THR A 196 21.29 5.25 -0.62
CA THR A 196 20.06 4.48 -0.50
C THR A 196 19.02 5.31 0.22
N LEU A 197 18.03 5.80 -0.53
CA LEU A 197 16.93 6.59 0.02
C LEU A 197 15.94 5.71 0.79
N VAL A 198 15.59 4.54 0.23
CA VAL A 198 14.72 3.55 0.89
C VAL A 198 15.26 2.14 0.62
N ASN A 199 15.54 1.40 1.69
CA ASN A 199 15.99 0.01 1.62
C ASN A 199 14.79 -0.96 1.61
N GLY A 200 14.80 -1.92 0.69
CA GLY A 200 13.80 -2.99 0.61
C GLY A 200 12.49 -2.64 -0.12
N TYR A 201 12.31 -1.38 -0.53
CA TYR A 201 11.23 -0.96 -1.44
C TYR A 201 11.78 -0.26 -2.68
N ALA A 202 11.37 -0.73 -3.87
CA ALA A 202 11.58 -0.04 -5.14
C ALA A 202 10.43 0.95 -5.41
N LEU A 203 10.54 2.19 -4.92
CA LEU A 203 9.52 3.23 -5.05
C LEU A 203 9.69 4.01 -6.36
N ARG A 204 8.96 3.57 -7.40
CA ARG A 204 9.13 4.01 -8.80
C ARG A 204 8.36 5.28 -9.16
N GLY A 205 7.34 5.63 -8.39
CA GLY A 205 6.43 6.75 -8.71
C GLY A 205 7.00 8.14 -8.46
N GLY A 206 8.29 8.25 -8.17
CA GLY A 206 8.91 9.51 -7.75
C GLY A 206 8.54 9.89 -6.31
N ARG A 207 8.89 11.12 -5.96
CA ARG A 207 8.72 11.70 -4.64
C ARG A 207 7.88 12.97 -4.74
N SER A 208 6.97 13.16 -3.79
CA SER A 208 6.17 14.39 -3.71
C SER A 208 7.07 15.60 -3.54
N ARG A 209 6.56 16.75 -3.96
CA ARG A 209 7.31 18.01 -3.93
C ARG A 209 7.80 18.41 -2.53
N ASP A 210 7.00 18.16 -1.50
CA ASP A 210 7.35 18.39 -0.10
C ASP A 210 8.31 17.33 0.49
N GLY A 211 8.68 16.32 -0.30
CA GLY A 211 9.55 15.22 0.11
C GLY A 211 8.86 14.15 0.95
N ARG A 212 7.60 14.30 1.33
CA ARG A 212 6.95 13.46 2.35
C ARG A 212 6.44 12.11 1.83
N TYR A 213 6.12 12.00 0.55
CA TYR A 213 5.44 10.82 0.02
C TYR A 213 6.17 10.24 -1.18
N MET A 214 6.14 8.92 -1.27
CA MET A 214 6.57 8.16 -2.43
C MET A 214 5.58 7.03 -2.70
N SER A 215 5.52 6.58 -3.95
CA SER A 215 4.66 5.48 -4.35
C SER A 215 5.34 4.51 -5.31
N THR A 216 4.71 3.35 -5.50
CA THR A 216 5.11 2.34 -6.47
C THR A 216 3.89 1.55 -6.91
N ALA A 217 3.99 0.89 -8.06
CA ALA A 217 3.01 -0.08 -8.53
C ALA A 217 3.68 -1.36 -9.04
N GLN A 218 2.83 -2.38 -9.19
CA GLN A 218 3.04 -3.76 -9.60
C GLN A 218 3.79 -4.64 -8.60
N PRO A 219 3.24 -5.84 -8.30
CA PRO A 219 1.92 -6.38 -8.66
C PRO A 219 0.83 -5.92 -7.69
N GLY A 220 1.05 -4.77 -7.07
CA GLY A 220 0.21 -4.08 -6.12
C GLY A 220 0.42 -2.57 -6.27
N TRP A 221 0.09 -1.78 -5.26
CA TRP A 221 0.71 -0.47 -5.11
C TRP A 221 1.09 -0.26 -3.65
N VAL A 222 2.14 0.53 -3.43
CA VAL A 222 2.60 0.95 -2.10
C VAL A 222 2.60 2.47 -2.10
N TRP A 223 2.11 3.04 -1.02
CA TRP A 223 2.21 4.45 -0.70
C TRP A 223 2.91 4.58 0.65
N ALA A 224 4.02 5.31 0.66
CA ALA A 224 4.91 5.40 1.80
C ALA A 224 5.09 6.86 2.24
N GLU A 225 5.22 7.05 3.55
CA GLU A 225 5.62 8.30 4.18
C GLU A 225 7.12 8.28 4.43
N LEU A 226 7.79 9.37 4.08
CA LEU A 226 9.22 9.60 4.23
C LEU A 226 9.48 10.81 5.14
N ASP A 227 10.67 10.86 5.72
CA ASP A 227 11.23 12.09 6.27
C ASP A 227 11.44 13.05 5.09
N PRO A 228 10.78 14.23 5.08
CA PRO A 228 10.76 15.13 3.93
C PRO A 228 12.14 15.69 3.55
N LEU A 229 13.11 15.69 4.46
CA LEU A 229 14.44 16.27 4.28
C LEU A 229 15.54 15.21 4.15
N ALA A 230 15.21 13.94 4.42
CA ALA A 230 16.20 12.88 4.32
C ALA A 230 16.55 12.54 2.87
N THR A 231 17.85 12.37 2.61
CA THR A 231 18.40 11.81 1.36
C THR A 231 18.90 10.37 1.53
N GLU A 232 18.84 9.83 2.75
CA GLU A 232 19.23 8.47 3.09
C GLU A 232 18.27 7.91 4.15
N ASP A 233 17.97 6.61 4.07
CA ASP A 233 17.12 5.90 5.04
C ASP A 233 15.83 6.66 5.42
N ALA A 234 15.19 7.26 4.41
CA ALA A 234 14.12 8.23 4.59
C ALA A 234 12.76 7.61 4.95
N LEU A 235 12.60 6.28 4.88
CA LEU A 235 11.30 5.62 5.10
C LEU A 235 10.85 5.77 6.56
N VAL A 236 9.75 6.48 6.78
CA VAL A 236 9.09 6.59 8.09
C VAL A 236 8.12 5.43 8.28
N ARG A 237 7.22 5.21 7.31
CA ARG A 237 6.27 4.08 7.31
C ARG A 237 5.68 3.83 5.93
N VAL A 238 5.19 2.62 5.72
CA VAL A 238 4.22 2.34 4.65
C VAL A 238 2.84 2.80 5.13
N ILE A 239 2.20 3.73 4.43
CA ILE A 239 0.87 4.22 4.75
C ILE A 239 -0.16 3.18 4.31
N GLN A 240 -0.01 2.69 3.08
CA GLN A 240 -0.93 1.73 2.50
C GLN A 240 -0.19 0.86 1.49
N SER A 241 -0.53 -0.43 1.49
CA SER A 241 -0.14 -1.36 0.44
C SER A 241 -1.36 -2.16 0.02
N ARG A 242 -1.56 -2.31 -1.28
CA ARG A 242 -2.58 -3.20 -1.85
C ARG A 242 -1.93 -4.18 -2.80
N HIS A 243 -2.25 -5.46 -2.69
CA HIS A 243 -1.96 -6.42 -3.74
C HIS A 243 -3.05 -6.37 -4.81
N GLY A 244 -2.66 -6.57 -6.07
CA GLY A 244 -3.56 -6.52 -7.21
C GLY A 244 -2.84 -5.88 -8.38
N GLY A 245 -3.01 -6.43 -9.60
CA GLY A 245 -2.41 -5.85 -10.79
C GLY A 245 -2.81 -4.39 -10.91
N HIS A 246 -1.90 -3.49 -10.58
CA HIS A 246 -2.01 -2.04 -10.69
C HIS A 246 -0.74 -1.61 -11.38
N CYS A 247 -0.83 -0.72 -12.38
CA CYS A 247 0.30 -0.32 -13.21
C CYS A 247 0.52 1.19 -13.13
N ASN A 248 1.66 1.66 -13.64
CA ASN A 248 2.03 3.08 -13.84
C ASN A 248 1.68 3.99 -12.65
N VAL A 249 2.67 4.31 -11.82
CA VAL A 249 2.48 5.29 -10.75
C VAL A 249 3.25 6.56 -10.98
N SER A 250 2.70 7.66 -10.48
CA SER A 250 3.36 8.95 -10.48
C SER A 250 2.85 9.80 -9.33
N MET A 251 3.77 10.28 -8.48
CA MET A 251 3.48 11.15 -7.35
C MET A 251 3.10 12.55 -7.82
N SER A 252 2.14 13.15 -7.12
CA SER A 252 1.76 14.52 -7.37
C SER A 252 2.88 15.50 -7.11
N GLN A 253 3.02 16.46 -8.02
CA GLN A 253 3.86 17.65 -7.86
C GLN A 253 3.06 18.87 -7.38
N ASP A 254 1.76 18.68 -7.08
CA ASP A 254 0.91 19.71 -6.51
C ASP A 254 1.26 19.94 -5.04
N PRO A 255 1.75 21.12 -4.64
CA PRO A 255 2.06 21.42 -3.26
C PRO A 255 0.83 21.42 -2.34
N ALA A 256 -0.38 21.65 -2.87
CA ALA A 256 -1.61 21.60 -2.08
C ALA A 256 -2.10 20.17 -1.84
N HIS A 257 -1.61 19.20 -2.62
CA HIS A 257 -2.08 17.82 -2.66
C HIS A 257 -0.90 16.83 -2.82
N SER A 258 0.14 17.00 -2.00
CA SER A 258 1.36 16.18 -2.04
C SER A 258 1.12 14.69 -1.73
N ASP A 259 -0.03 14.37 -1.14
CA ASP A 259 -0.50 13.04 -0.77
C ASP A 259 -1.16 12.28 -1.94
N ARG A 260 -1.38 12.93 -3.09
CA ARG A 260 -1.96 12.30 -4.28
C ARG A 260 -0.92 11.57 -5.13
N PHE A 261 -1.34 10.50 -5.78
CA PHE A 261 -0.55 9.82 -6.79
C PHE A 261 -1.44 9.08 -7.78
N LEU A 262 -0.99 8.97 -9.01
CA LEU A 262 -1.68 8.26 -10.08
C LEU A 262 -1.45 6.76 -9.97
N TRP A 263 -2.45 5.94 -10.28
CA TRP A 263 -2.24 4.52 -10.60
C TRP A 263 -3.32 3.97 -11.53
N LEU A 264 -2.94 3.00 -12.36
CA LEU A 264 -3.86 2.26 -13.22
C LEU A 264 -4.39 1.01 -12.52
N ASP A 265 -5.62 0.60 -12.84
CA ASP A 265 -6.01 -0.80 -12.63
C ASP A 265 -5.30 -1.73 -13.62
N GLY A 266 -5.22 -3.02 -13.32
CA GLY A 266 -4.50 -4.00 -14.13
C GLY A 266 -5.00 -4.14 -15.56
N PRO A 267 -6.32 -3.99 -15.83
CA PRO A 267 -6.83 -3.89 -17.19
C PRO A 267 -6.59 -2.54 -17.89
N HIS A 268 -5.99 -1.56 -17.21
CA HIS A 268 -5.72 -0.22 -17.71
C HIS A 268 -6.97 0.57 -18.14
N ARG A 269 -8.13 0.31 -17.52
CA ARG A 269 -9.42 0.96 -17.84
C ARG A 269 -9.78 2.08 -16.89
N LYS A 270 -9.10 2.16 -15.75
CA LYS A 270 -9.30 3.19 -14.74
C LYS A 270 -7.96 3.78 -14.34
N LEU A 271 -7.90 5.11 -14.38
CA LEU A 271 -6.83 5.90 -13.81
C LEU A 271 -7.34 6.51 -12.52
N PHE A 272 -6.74 6.11 -11.41
CA PHE A 272 -7.01 6.68 -10.09
C PHE A 272 -5.93 7.70 -9.75
N TYR A 273 -6.23 8.62 -8.83
CA TYR A 273 -5.29 9.68 -8.44
C TYR A 273 -5.27 10.01 -6.95
N ASP A 274 -6.21 9.47 -6.18
CA ASP A 274 -6.33 9.73 -4.74
C ASP A 274 -6.56 8.40 -4.00
N PRO A 275 -5.57 7.91 -3.23
CA PRO A 275 -5.66 6.66 -2.51
C PRO A 275 -6.73 6.66 -1.40
N SER A 276 -7.09 7.83 -0.87
CA SER A 276 -8.02 7.97 0.25
C SER A 276 -9.47 7.83 -0.21
N THR A 277 -9.80 8.41 -1.37
CA THR A 277 -11.16 8.42 -1.94
C THR A 277 -11.36 7.37 -3.05
N ASN A 278 -10.27 6.81 -3.60
CA ASN A 278 -10.25 6.09 -4.89
C ASN A 278 -10.89 6.91 -6.03
N ALA A 279 -10.74 8.23 -6.02
CA ALA A 279 -11.20 9.06 -7.12
C ALA A 279 -10.49 8.65 -8.42
N SER A 280 -11.24 8.67 -9.53
CA SER A 280 -10.77 8.21 -10.84
C SER A 280 -11.15 9.16 -11.96
N ILE A 281 -10.29 9.25 -12.96
CA ILE A 281 -10.53 10.02 -14.19
C ILE A 281 -11.10 9.08 -15.27
N PRO A 282 -12.10 9.51 -16.06
CA PRO A 282 -12.60 8.76 -17.22
C PRO A 282 -11.68 8.93 -18.45
N PRO A 283 -11.58 7.92 -19.34
CA PRO A 283 -10.64 7.97 -20.45
C PRO A 283 -11.09 8.96 -21.52
N LEU A 284 -10.14 9.43 -22.33
CA LEU A 284 -10.42 10.24 -23.52
C LEU A 284 -11.28 9.43 -24.50
N ALA A 285 -12.49 9.89 -24.80
CA ALA A 285 -13.34 9.23 -25.80
C ALA A 285 -12.72 9.30 -27.21
N PRO A 286 -12.84 8.26 -28.06
CA PRO A 286 -13.56 6.99 -27.85
C PRO A 286 -12.69 5.88 -27.21
N TYR A 287 -11.51 6.21 -26.71
CA TYR A 287 -10.58 5.26 -26.12
C TYR A 287 -11.11 4.73 -24.78
N ARG A 288 -10.68 3.51 -24.43
CA ARG A 288 -11.15 2.81 -23.21
C ARG A 288 -10.02 2.42 -22.28
N GLU A 289 -8.78 2.56 -22.73
CA GLU A 289 -7.61 2.11 -22.01
C GLU A 289 -6.54 3.22 -21.96
N TYR A 290 -5.77 3.20 -20.88
CA TYR A 290 -4.68 4.11 -20.56
C TYR A 290 -3.34 3.37 -20.63
N THR A 291 -2.26 4.11 -20.81
CA THR A 291 -0.91 3.67 -20.45
C THR A 291 -0.03 4.90 -20.30
N TYR A 292 1.16 4.71 -19.72
CA TYR A 292 2.17 5.76 -19.53
C TYR A 292 1.59 7.04 -18.89
N THR A 293 0.86 6.85 -17.79
CA THR A 293 0.29 7.95 -17.04
C THR A 293 1.33 8.57 -16.12
N GLU A 294 1.49 9.88 -16.18
CA GLU A 294 2.49 10.61 -15.40
C GLU A 294 1.96 11.99 -15.00
N TRP A 295 2.22 12.41 -13.77
CA TRP A 295 2.00 13.78 -13.35
C TRP A 295 2.97 14.72 -14.08
N SER A 296 2.52 15.92 -14.42
CA SER A 296 3.44 16.93 -14.94
C SER A 296 4.28 17.56 -13.82
N THR A 297 5.26 18.40 -14.17
CA THR A 297 5.94 19.23 -13.17
C THR A 297 5.04 20.25 -12.46
N HIS A 298 3.84 20.50 -13.01
CA HIS A 298 2.85 21.42 -12.48
C HIS A 298 1.63 20.64 -11.96
N GLY A 299 1.14 20.99 -10.76
CA GLY A 299 0.04 20.29 -10.08
C GLY A 299 -1.23 20.15 -10.92
N ASN A 300 -1.56 21.17 -11.73
CA ASN A 300 -2.76 21.23 -12.59
C ASN A 300 -2.77 20.29 -13.82
N PHE A 301 -1.68 19.61 -14.16
CA PHE A 301 -1.63 18.80 -15.38
C PHE A 301 -1.05 17.40 -15.17
N MET A 302 -1.53 16.45 -15.98
CA MET A 302 -0.93 15.13 -16.14
C MET A 302 -1.06 14.67 -17.59
N THR A 303 -0.31 13.65 -17.95
CA THR A 303 -0.34 13.02 -19.28
C THR A 303 -0.79 11.58 -19.22
N ALA A 304 -1.41 11.11 -20.31
CA ALA A 304 -1.66 9.71 -20.55
C ALA A 304 -1.60 9.39 -22.05
N SER A 305 -1.26 8.15 -22.36
CA SER A 305 -1.45 7.58 -23.69
C SER A 305 -2.71 6.73 -23.75
N PHE A 306 -3.44 6.84 -24.85
CA PHE A 306 -4.72 6.19 -25.09
C PHE A 306 -4.64 5.31 -26.32
N TYR A 307 -5.24 4.13 -26.23
CA TYR A 307 -5.34 3.21 -27.37
C TYR A 307 -6.70 2.52 -27.42
N GLY A 308 -7.08 2.09 -28.63
CA GLY A 308 -8.38 1.50 -28.93
C GLY A 308 -8.47 0.04 -28.51
N ALA A 309 -9.70 -0.48 -28.39
CA ALA A 309 -9.91 -1.89 -28.10
C ALA A 309 -9.23 -2.80 -29.17
N GLY A 310 -8.41 -3.74 -28.71
CA GLY A 310 -7.66 -4.65 -29.60
C GLY A 310 -6.35 -4.09 -30.14
N ILE A 311 -5.98 -2.85 -29.77
CA ILE A 311 -4.63 -2.32 -29.92
C ILE A 311 -3.84 -2.77 -28.69
N ARG A 312 -2.62 -3.26 -28.91
CA ARG A 312 -1.73 -3.60 -27.79
C ARG A 312 -1.07 -2.33 -27.29
N GLU A 313 -0.78 -2.27 -26.00
CA GLU A 313 0.03 -1.21 -25.34
C GLU A 313 1.37 -0.92 -26.06
N PHE A 314 1.85 -1.87 -26.86
CA PHE A 314 3.16 -1.82 -27.53
C PHE A 314 3.09 -1.38 -29.00
N GLU A 315 2.00 -0.72 -29.40
CA GLU A 315 1.78 -0.16 -30.74
C GLU A 315 1.68 1.38 -30.63
N PRO A 316 2.75 2.09 -30.18
CA PRO A 316 2.71 3.53 -29.89
C PRO A 316 2.29 4.36 -31.11
N GLU A 317 2.57 3.90 -32.33
CA GLU A 317 2.13 4.51 -33.59
C GLU A 317 0.61 4.58 -33.74
N ARG A 318 -0.13 3.88 -32.88
CA ARG A 318 -1.60 3.88 -32.83
C ARG A 318 -2.15 4.56 -31.57
N HIS A 319 -1.28 5.09 -30.72
CA HIS A 319 -1.66 5.80 -29.52
C HIS A 319 -2.03 7.25 -29.83
N VAL A 320 -2.89 7.81 -28.98
CA VAL A 320 -3.10 9.24 -28.84
C VAL A 320 -2.58 9.66 -27.48
N VAL A 321 -1.79 10.73 -27.45
CA VAL A 321 -1.37 11.37 -26.21
C VAL A 321 -2.41 12.41 -25.84
N GLY A 322 -2.87 12.38 -24.59
CA GLY A 322 -3.69 13.44 -24.02
C GLY A 322 -3.05 14.08 -22.80
N VAL A 323 -3.38 15.35 -22.59
CA VAL A 323 -3.09 16.11 -21.37
C VAL A 323 -4.40 16.32 -20.64
N TYR A 324 -4.47 15.94 -19.37
CA TYR A 324 -5.60 16.26 -18.51
C TYR A 324 -5.30 17.56 -17.76
N SER A 325 -6.27 18.46 -17.78
CA SER A 325 -6.27 19.73 -17.03
C SER A 325 -7.23 19.61 -15.86
N TRP A 326 -6.75 19.78 -14.64
CA TRP A 326 -7.61 19.74 -13.45
C TRP A 326 -8.59 20.91 -13.41
N SER A 327 -8.16 22.09 -13.88
CA SER A 327 -9.03 23.27 -13.97
C SER A 327 -10.19 23.11 -14.94
N ASP A 328 -10.00 22.36 -16.02
CA ASP A 328 -11.04 22.09 -17.02
C ASP A 328 -11.75 20.75 -16.82
N GLU A 329 -11.24 19.92 -15.90
CA GLU A 329 -11.61 18.53 -15.66
C GLU A 329 -11.70 17.68 -16.94
N ALA A 330 -10.85 17.97 -17.93
CA ALA A 330 -10.97 17.43 -19.27
C ALA A 330 -9.63 17.01 -19.89
N TRP A 331 -9.69 15.98 -20.74
CA TRP A 331 -8.58 15.57 -21.60
C TRP A 331 -8.54 16.40 -22.88
N THR A 332 -7.35 16.88 -23.23
CA THR A 332 -7.05 17.49 -24.52
C THR A 332 -6.07 16.60 -25.29
N PRO A 333 -6.42 16.09 -26.48
CA PRO A 333 -5.49 15.33 -27.31
C PRO A 333 -4.41 16.26 -27.87
N VAL A 334 -3.14 15.89 -27.71
CA VAL A 334 -2.00 16.75 -28.09
C VAL A 334 -1.08 16.14 -29.14
N ALA A 335 -1.02 14.81 -29.23
CA ALA A 335 -0.24 14.13 -30.26
C ALA A 335 -0.88 12.79 -30.67
N ARG A 336 -0.55 12.32 -31.86
CA ARG A 336 -0.91 10.98 -32.36
C ARG A 336 0.35 10.27 -32.87
N GLY A 337 0.34 8.94 -32.74
CA GLY A 337 1.39 8.09 -33.26
C GLY A 337 2.60 8.00 -32.34
N ALA A 338 2.38 8.20 -31.04
CA ALA A 338 3.44 8.07 -30.05
C ALA A 338 2.91 7.83 -28.62
N ALA A 339 3.82 7.47 -27.71
CA ALA A 339 3.54 7.33 -26.28
C ALA A 339 4.11 8.51 -25.48
N THR A 340 3.35 9.09 -24.55
CA THR A 340 3.85 10.13 -23.64
C THR A 340 4.48 9.52 -22.42
N HIS A 341 5.40 10.23 -21.77
CA HIS A 341 5.95 9.82 -20.48
C HIS A 341 6.04 10.97 -19.50
N HIS A 342 6.26 12.21 -19.95
CA HIS A 342 6.33 13.34 -19.03
C HIS A 342 6.01 14.66 -19.71
N LEU A 343 5.30 15.52 -18.99
CA LEU A 343 5.00 16.89 -19.36
C LEU A 343 5.70 17.83 -18.38
N TRP A 344 6.43 18.80 -18.93
CA TRP A 344 6.92 19.95 -18.19
C TRP A 344 6.03 21.14 -18.51
N VAL A 345 5.59 21.86 -17.48
CA VAL A 345 4.89 23.14 -17.60
C VAL A 345 5.57 24.13 -16.67
N GLU A 346 5.88 25.30 -17.19
CA GLU A 346 6.48 26.40 -16.44
C GLU A 346 5.57 26.84 -15.31
N GLU A 347 6.14 26.97 -14.11
CA GLU A 347 5.45 27.53 -12.97
C GLU A 347 5.55 29.06 -12.99
N THR A 348 4.43 29.71 -12.71
CA THR A 348 4.43 31.17 -12.50
C THR A 348 4.94 31.51 -11.11
N ALA A 349 5.27 32.79 -10.88
CA ALA A 349 5.64 33.26 -9.54
C ALA A 349 4.55 32.98 -8.49
N ASP A 350 3.27 33.01 -8.89
CA ASP A 350 2.14 32.70 -8.02
C ASP A 350 2.10 31.21 -7.66
N ASP A 351 2.35 30.32 -8.63
CA ASP A 351 2.43 28.87 -8.42
C ASP A 351 3.56 28.55 -7.41
N VAL A 352 4.73 29.18 -7.57
CA VAL A 352 5.88 29.05 -6.65
C VAL A 352 5.55 29.61 -5.26
N ALA A 353 4.82 30.73 -5.16
CA ALA A 353 4.43 31.31 -3.88
C ALA A 353 3.44 30.41 -3.12
N ILE A 354 2.47 29.81 -3.82
CA ILE A 354 1.56 28.80 -3.25
C ILE A 354 2.38 27.60 -2.75
N ALA A 355 3.34 27.12 -3.55
CA ALA A 355 4.21 26.02 -3.17
C ALA A 355 5.03 26.32 -1.90
N ALA A 356 5.61 27.52 -1.82
CA ALA A 356 6.40 27.95 -0.67
C ALA A 356 5.57 28.00 0.63
N SER A 357 4.26 28.28 0.54
CA SER A 357 3.36 28.33 1.69
C SER A 357 2.97 26.95 2.25
N GLY A 358 3.00 25.91 1.40
CA GLY A 358 2.72 24.53 1.78
C GLY A 358 3.96 23.73 2.20
N MET A 359 5.16 24.29 2.02
CA MET A 359 6.39 23.58 2.39
C MET A 359 6.46 23.40 3.90
N PRO A 360 6.83 22.21 4.39
CA PRO A 360 7.01 21.99 5.81
C PRO A 360 7.99 23.02 6.33
N ALA A 361 7.58 23.80 7.33
CA ALA A 361 8.51 24.64 8.05
C ALA A 361 9.70 23.77 8.43
N ALA A 362 10.91 24.18 8.06
CA ALA A 362 12.12 23.50 8.53
C ALA A 362 11.92 23.27 10.02
N ILE A 363 11.99 22.00 10.45
CA ILE A 363 12.03 21.69 11.87
C ILE A 363 13.30 22.36 12.34
N THR A 364 13.19 23.61 12.79
CA THR A 364 14.32 24.37 13.29
C THR A 364 14.84 23.53 14.42
N ALA A 365 16.10 23.11 14.33
CA ALA A 365 16.86 22.48 15.39
C ALA A 365 17.11 23.46 16.56
N ASP A 366 16.14 24.32 16.85
CA ASP A 366 15.96 24.99 18.12
C ASP A 366 15.21 24.01 19.02
N THR A 367 15.92 22.95 19.38
CA THR A 367 15.65 22.14 20.57
C THR A 367 15.85 23.03 21.79
N THR A 368 14.98 24.02 21.96
CA THR A 368 14.36 24.15 23.27
C THR A 368 13.83 22.76 23.55
N SER A 369 14.32 22.15 24.62
CA SER A 369 13.71 20.97 25.17
C SER A 369 12.27 21.35 25.53
N VAL A 370 11.37 21.28 24.54
CA VAL A 370 10.06 20.67 24.76
C VAL A 370 10.45 19.42 25.51
N GLY A 371 10.15 19.42 26.81
CA GLY A 371 10.40 18.27 27.63
C GLY A 371 9.99 17.08 26.81
N SER A 372 10.88 16.10 26.71
CA SER A 372 10.45 14.75 26.40
C SER A 372 9.44 14.37 27.49
N GLU A 373 8.21 14.85 27.39
CA GLU A 373 7.10 13.93 27.43
C GLU A 373 7.40 12.98 26.29
N THR A 374 8.21 11.97 26.63
CA THR A 374 8.13 10.67 25.99
C THR A 374 6.64 10.42 25.87
N GLU A 375 6.07 10.70 24.69
CA GLU A 375 4.79 10.16 24.30
C GLU A 375 4.94 8.68 24.65
N GLU A 376 4.22 8.22 25.68
CA GLU A 376 4.43 6.92 26.32
C GLU A 376 4.10 5.84 25.29
N ALA A 377 5.05 5.57 24.41
CA ALA A 377 4.86 4.75 23.24
C ALA A 377 4.90 3.31 23.72
N TRP A 378 3.75 2.66 23.76
CA TRP A 378 3.72 1.21 23.88
C TRP A 378 4.28 0.57 22.60
N PRO A 379 5.14 -0.45 22.69
CA PRO A 379 5.77 -0.96 23.92
C PRO A 379 6.86 -0.04 24.46
N THR A 380 6.94 0.08 25.80
CA THR A 380 7.89 0.98 26.48
C THR A 380 9.36 0.56 26.31
N ASN A 381 9.61 -0.70 25.98
CA ASN A 381 10.91 -1.19 25.52
C ASN A 381 10.70 -2.15 24.32
N ARG A 382 11.50 -1.96 23.26
CA ARG A 382 11.47 -2.75 22.03
C ARG A 382 12.60 -3.78 21.92
N ASP A 383 13.47 -3.88 22.91
CA ASP A 383 14.51 -4.90 22.96
C ASP A 383 13.89 -6.29 22.83
N GLY A 384 14.44 -7.13 21.96
CA GLY A 384 13.96 -8.49 21.73
C GLY A 384 12.54 -8.59 21.17
N LEU A 385 11.91 -7.48 20.75
CA LEU A 385 10.64 -7.49 20.02
C LEU A 385 10.86 -8.21 18.69
N VAL A 386 9.97 -9.15 18.34
CA VAL A 386 10.03 -9.89 17.06
C VAL A 386 8.80 -9.67 16.19
N PHE A 387 7.66 -9.29 16.79
CA PHE A 387 6.43 -8.94 16.09
C PHE A 387 5.66 -7.87 16.86
N LEU A 388 5.09 -6.92 16.13
CA LEU A 388 4.24 -5.85 16.65
C LEU A 388 3.05 -5.63 15.73
N TRP A 389 1.84 -5.62 16.30
CA TRP A 389 0.64 -5.11 15.66
C TRP A 389 -0.16 -4.29 16.67
N GLU A 390 -0.25 -2.99 16.45
CA GLU A 390 -0.93 -2.07 17.38
C GLU A 390 -2.44 -2.02 17.13
N THR A 391 -2.81 -1.60 15.91
CA THR A 391 -4.16 -1.35 15.40
C THR A 391 -4.08 -1.29 13.87
N ALA A 392 -5.20 -1.37 13.14
CA ALA A 392 -5.22 -1.24 11.68
C ALA A 392 -4.68 0.10 11.12
N GLY A 393 -4.58 1.15 11.95
CA GLY A 393 -3.98 2.43 11.56
C GLY A 393 -2.45 2.43 11.49
N LYS A 394 -1.79 1.32 11.83
CA LYS A 394 -0.35 1.14 11.72
C LYS A 394 -0.03 -0.21 11.09
N PRO A 395 0.98 -0.31 10.22
CA PRO A 395 1.39 -1.59 9.66
C PRO A 395 1.77 -2.57 10.75
N ALA A 396 1.43 -3.83 10.54
CA ALA A 396 2.06 -4.89 11.31
C ALA A 396 3.55 -4.96 10.94
N GLN A 397 4.41 -5.17 11.94
CA GLN A 397 5.86 -5.16 11.74
C GLN A 397 6.49 -6.40 12.36
N THR A 398 7.43 -7.01 11.65
CA THR A 398 8.35 -8.02 12.21
C THR A 398 9.74 -7.44 12.36
N PHE A 399 10.54 -8.02 13.25
CA PHE A 399 11.90 -7.53 13.54
C PHE A 399 12.89 -8.69 13.46
N ASP A 400 14.11 -8.39 13.04
CA ASP A 400 15.20 -9.36 13.00
C ASP A 400 15.86 -9.52 14.38
N ALA A 401 16.91 -10.36 14.46
CA ALA A 401 17.62 -10.60 15.71
C ALA A 401 18.39 -9.37 16.23
N ALA A 402 18.65 -8.36 15.39
CA ALA A 402 19.24 -7.09 15.78
C ALA A 402 18.18 -6.07 16.23
N GLY A 403 16.90 -6.41 16.15
CA GLY A 403 15.78 -5.53 16.48
C GLY A 403 15.42 -4.56 15.35
N LEU A 404 15.95 -4.77 14.14
CA LEU A 404 15.63 -3.93 12.99
C LEU A 404 14.33 -4.39 12.32
N PRO A 405 13.47 -3.47 11.87
CA PRO A 405 12.28 -3.81 11.09
C PRO A 405 12.63 -4.65 9.86
N ARG A 406 11.97 -5.80 9.72
CA ARG A 406 12.05 -6.61 8.50
C ARG A 406 11.16 -6.02 7.42
N THR A 407 11.71 -5.88 6.23
CA THR A 407 10.99 -5.39 5.04
C THR A 407 10.71 -6.51 4.04
N ASP A 408 11.23 -7.72 4.26
CA ASP A 408 11.11 -8.86 3.35
C ASP A 408 9.77 -9.62 3.46
N ILE A 409 8.88 -9.19 4.37
CA ILE A 409 7.64 -9.86 4.73
C ILE A 409 6.53 -8.83 4.95
N ALA A 410 5.46 -8.93 4.18
CA ALA A 410 4.22 -8.21 4.46
C ALA A 410 3.50 -8.89 5.64
N ALA A 411 3.44 -8.22 6.78
CA ALA A 411 2.81 -8.74 7.99
C ALA A 411 1.33 -8.34 8.13
N GLU A 412 0.69 -7.85 7.06
CA GLU A 412 -0.66 -7.33 7.14
C GLU A 412 -1.72 -8.41 7.48
N PRO A 413 -2.55 -8.21 8.52
CA PRO A 413 -3.59 -9.16 8.86
C PRO A 413 -4.66 -9.27 7.77
N THR A 414 -4.85 -10.49 7.27
CA THR A 414 -5.89 -10.80 6.28
C THR A 414 -7.18 -11.27 6.98
N ALA A 415 -8.26 -10.53 6.80
CA ALA A 415 -9.60 -10.86 7.29
C ALA A 415 -10.15 -12.15 6.66
N ARG A 416 -10.76 -13.02 7.49
CA ARG A 416 -11.46 -14.25 7.11
C ARG A 416 -12.76 -14.40 7.90
N GLY A 417 -13.82 -14.81 7.23
CA GLY A 417 -15.15 -14.91 7.82
C GLY A 417 -15.68 -13.56 8.32
N ARG A 418 -16.40 -13.59 9.45
CA ARG A 418 -17.08 -12.42 10.02
C ARG A 418 -16.16 -11.65 10.96
N VAL A 419 -15.34 -10.81 10.35
CA VAL A 419 -14.47 -9.86 11.06
C VAL A 419 -14.49 -8.50 10.40
N ARG A 420 -14.18 -7.47 11.19
CA ARG A 420 -13.98 -6.10 10.73
C ARG A 420 -13.00 -5.38 11.65
N TYR A 421 -12.54 -4.21 11.24
CA TYR A 421 -11.91 -3.29 12.16
C TYR A 421 -12.97 -2.43 12.84
N THR A 422 -12.65 -1.92 14.02
CA THR A 422 -13.40 -0.85 14.67
C THR A 422 -12.85 0.50 14.22
N ARG A 423 -13.53 1.61 14.56
CA ARG A 423 -13.02 2.96 14.27
C ARG A 423 -11.61 3.22 14.81
N ASP A 424 -11.28 2.63 15.96
CA ASP A 424 -9.96 2.77 16.59
C ASP A 424 -8.92 1.79 16.00
N GLY A 425 -9.31 1.04 14.96
CA GLY A 425 -8.45 0.06 14.30
C GLY A 425 -8.28 -1.27 15.05
N ALA A 426 -8.95 -1.48 16.18
CA ALA A 426 -8.98 -2.80 16.83
C ALA A 426 -9.69 -3.83 15.95
N MET A 427 -9.26 -5.09 15.98
CA MET A 427 -9.94 -6.19 15.33
C MET A 427 -11.23 -6.52 16.08
N SER A 428 -12.37 -6.51 15.41
CA SER A 428 -13.66 -7.00 15.93
C SER A 428 -13.99 -8.34 15.29
N LEU A 429 -14.16 -9.35 16.12
CA LEU A 429 -14.33 -10.74 15.70
C LEU A 429 -15.72 -11.24 16.12
N GLU A 430 -16.51 -11.65 15.13
CA GLU A 430 -17.85 -12.24 15.31
C GLU A 430 -17.82 -13.71 14.85
N GLY A 431 -16.79 -14.42 15.29
CA GLY A 431 -16.53 -15.80 14.94
C GLY A 431 -15.78 -16.00 13.61
N GLY A 432 -15.23 -14.93 13.02
CA GLY A 432 -14.19 -15.03 12.00
C GLY A 432 -12.77 -14.96 12.58
N SER A 433 -11.78 -14.70 11.72
CA SER A 433 -10.38 -14.56 12.10
C SER A 433 -9.61 -13.56 11.25
N PHE A 434 -8.48 -13.09 11.78
CA PHE A 434 -7.43 -12.48 10.98
C PHE A 434 -6.22 -13.42 10.92
N HIS A 435 -5.59 -13.49 9.75
CA HIS A 435 -4.43 -14.34 9.48
C HIS A 435 -3.24 -13.49 9.08
N VAL A 436 -2.09 -13.75 9.68
CA VAL A 436 -0.84 -13.10 9.31
C VAL A 436 0.12 -14.14 8.73
N SER A 437 0.16 -14.18 7.39
CA SER A 437 1.01 -15.10 6.65
C SER A 437 2.48 -14.67 6.70
N GLY A 438 3.42 -15.61 6.67
CA GLY A 438 4.86 -15.31 6.60
C GLY A 438 5.50 -14.86 7.92
N VAL A 439 4.73 -14.28 8.84
CA VAL A 439 5.26 -13.82 10.15
C VAL A 439 5.81 -14.97 10.98
N ALA A 440 5.12 -16.11 11.00
CA ALA A 440 5.59 -17.26 11.76
C ALA A 440 6.93 -17.78 11.24
N GLU A 441 7.10 -17.84 9.92
CA GLU A 441 8.34 -18.18 9.25
C GLU A 441 9.45 -17.19 9.60
N ALA A 442 9.12 -15.90 9.68
CA ALA A 442 10.04 -14.81 9.98
C ALA A 442 10.65 -14.90 11.39
N ILE A 443 9.77 -15.06 12.39
CA ILE A 443 10.14 -14.87 13.80
C ILE A 443 10.56 -16.18 14.46
N LEU A 444 10.12 -17.33 13.94
CA LEU A 444 10.40 -18.63 14.56
C LEU A 444 11.89 -18.95 14.70
N PRO A 445 12.78 -18.64 13.74
CA PRO A 445 14.22 -18.83 13.93
C PRO A 445 14.76 -18.12 15.18
N THR A 446 14.35 -16.86 15.41
CA THR A 446 14.70 -16.07 16.59
C THR A 446 14.13 -16.71 17.85
N LEU A 447 12.84 -17.08 17.84
CA LEU A 447 12.19 -17.69 19.00
C LEU A 447 12.75 -19.08 19.36
N ARG A 448 13.26 -19.84 18.38
CA ARG A 448 13.83 -21.19 18.59
C ARG A 448 15.14 -21.19 19.37
N VAL A 449 15.92 -20.11 19.25
CA VAL A 449 17.23 -19.96 19.89
C VAL A 449 17.17 -19.11 21.15
N ALA A 450 16.03 -18.43 21.39
CA ALA A 450 15.76 -17.75 22.64
C ALA A 450 15.65 -18.76 23.79
N ASP A 451 16.03 -18.33 24.99
CA ASP A 451 15.82 -19.03 26.26
C ASP A 451 14.52 -18.59 26.96
N ALA A 452 13.92 -17.50 26.48
CA ALA A 452 12.69 -16.92 27.00
C ALA A 452 11.78 -16.36 25.89
N VAL A 453 10.48 -16.32 26.13
CA VAL A 453 9.49 -15.77 25.20
C VAL A 453 8.40 -15.03 25.97
N SER A 454 7.91 -13.93 25.39
CA SER A 454 6.72 -13.24 25.90
C SER A 454 5.71 -12.95 24.80
N LEU A 455 4.44 -13.07 25.14
CA LEU A 455 3.30 -12.72 24.29
C LEU A 455 2.39 -11.76 25.06
N GLU A 456 2.14 -10.60 24.47
CA GLU A 456 1.35 -9.52 25.04
C GLU A 456 0.19 -9.18 24.10
N ALA A 457 -1.01 -8.96 24.65
CA ALA A 457 -2.19 -8.58 23.89
C ALA A 457 -3.21 -7.82 24.75
N TRP A 458 -3.94 -6.90 24.12
CA TRP A 458 -5.15 -6.29 24.68
C TRP A 458 -6.39 -6.97 24.09
N VAL A 459 -7.25 -7.49 24.96
CA VAL A 459 -8.43 -8.25 24.54
C VAL A 459 -9.70 -7.78 25.25
N THR A 460 -10.82 -7.73 24.54
CA THR A 460 -12.16 -7.56 25.12
C THR A 460 -13.03 -8.73 24.69
N ALA A 461 -13.31 -9.67 25.58
CA ALA A 461 -14.17 -10.80 25.25
C ALA A 461 -15.64 -10.36 25.14
N GLU A 462 -16.38 -10.87 24.16
CA GLU A 462 -17.82 -10.61 24.05
C GLU A 462 -18.62 -11.42 25.09
N THR A 463 -18.21 -12.67 25.34
CA THR A 463 -18.95 -13.62 26.17
C THR A 463 -18.03 -14.47 27.03
N THR A 464 -18.56 -15.02 28.13
CA THR A 464 -17.89 -16.01 29.00
C THR A 464 -18.55 -17.39 28.99
N ASP A 465 -19.62 -17.60 28.22
CA ASP A 465 -20.45 -18.82 28.33
C ASP A 465 -20.06 -19.95 27.35
N VAL A 466 -18.93 -19.82 26.67
CA VAL A 466 -18.51 -20.83 25.70
C VAL A 466 -17.70 -21.94 26.37
N ARG A 467 -18.24 -23.17 26.34
CA ARG A 467 -17.63 -24.34 26.99
C ARG A 467 -16.39 -24.90 26.30
N ARG A 468 -16.17 -24.58 25.02
CA ARG A 468 -15.02 -25.04 24.22
C ARG A 468 -13.84 -24.06 24.34
N GLN A 469 -12.64 -24.50 23.96
CA GLN A 469 -11.48 -23.62 23.86
C GLN A 469 -11.55 -22.79 22.57
N MET A 470 -11.20 -21.51 22.69
CA MET A 470 -11.24 -20.51 21.63
C MET A 470 -9.89 -19.80 21.54
N PRO A 471 -9.16 -19.86 20.42
CA PRO A 471 -7.92 -19.10 20.26
C PRO A 471 -8.23 -17.62 20.10
N MET A 472 -7.57 -16.77 20.88
CA MET A 472 -7.65 -15.31 20.73
C MET A 472 -6.49 -14.82 19.88
N VAL A 473 -5.26 -15.12 20.31
CA VAL A 473 -4.01 -14.83 19.59
C VAL A 473 -3.17 -16.09 19.65
N ALA A 474 -2.85 -16.70 18.50
CA ALA A 474 -2.13 -17.98 18.52
C ALA A 474 -1.25 -18.19 17.29
N SER A 475 -0.11 -18.82 17.50
CA SER A 475 0.56 -19.63 16.48
C SER A 475 0.39 -21.09 16.92
N PRO A 476 -0.61 -21.81 16.39
CA PRO A 476 -1.01 -23.10 16.96
C PRO A 476 0.16 -24.09 17.01
N ARG A 477 0.31 -24.78 18.15
CA ARG A 477 1.45 -25.67 18.50
C ARG A 477 2.77 -24.97 18.84
N VAL A 478 2.81 -23.63 18.78
CA VAL A 478 3.97 -22.81 19.15
C VAL A 478 3.65 -22.05 20.43
N TYR A 479 2.67 -21.15 20.39
CA TYR A 479 2.19 -20.41 21.56
C TYR A 479 0.75 -19.92 21.33
N GLY A 480 0.07 -19.52 22.39
CA GLY A 480 -1.21 -18.86 22.23
C GLY A 480 -1.90 -18.44 23.52
N LEU A 481 -2.72 -17.40 23.38
CA LEU A 481 -3.72 -16.95 24.33
C LEU A 481 -5.07 -17.53 23.88
N TRP A 482 -5.74 -18.19 24.81
CA TRP A 482 -7.01 -18.87 24.58
C TRP A 482 -8.03 -18.44 25.62
N GLN A 483 -9.30 -18.66 25.33
CA GLN A 483 -10.38 -18.58 26.29
C GLN A 483 -11.10 -19.92 26.39
N SER A 484 -11.50 -20.28 27.59
CA SER A 484 -12.50 -21.33 27.83
C SER A 484 -13.37 -20.93 29.02
N ARG A 485 -14.67 -20.83 28.79
CA ARG A 485 -15.64 -20.31 29.76
C ARG A 485 -15.24 -18.93 30.27
N ASP A 486 -15.22 -18.76 31.59
CA ASP A 486 -14.88 -17.55 32.33
C ASP A 486 -13.37 -17.41 32.59
N ARG A 487 -12.50 -18.18 31.89
CA ARG A 487 -11.06 -18.13 32.10
C ARG A 487 -10.26 -18.02 30.81
N PHE A 488 -9.20 -17.23 30.89
CA PHE A 488 -8.11 -17.31 29.93
C PHE A 488 -7.29 -18.59 30.14
N TRP A 489 -6.67 -19.04 29.08
CA TRP A 489 -5.79 -20.20 29.04
C TRP A 489 -4.58 -19.83 28.20
N PHE A 490 -3.43 -20.29 28.66
CA PHE A 490 -2.16 -20.00 28.01
C PHE A 490 -1.56 -21.30 27.53
N SER A 491 -0.95 -21.27 26.35
CA SER A 491 -0.18 -22.39 25.83
C SER A 491 1.16 -21.92 25.31
N MET A 492 2.22 -22.67 25.59
CA MET A 492 3.53 -22.47 24.99
C MET A 492 4.17 -23.84 24.76
N GLY A 493 4.40 -24.18 23.49
CA GLY A 493 4.68 -25.55 23.06
C GLY A 493 3.59 -26.52 23.54
N GLY A 494 4.02 -27.65 24.09
CA GLY A 494 3.12 -28.64 24.71
C GLY A 494 2.65 -28.26 26.12
N ALA A 495 3.18 -27.20 26.73
CA ALA A 495 2.77 -26.75 28.05
C ALA A 495 1.51 -25.88 27.97
N SER A 496 0.60 -26.06 28.93
CA SER A 496 -0.59 -25.21 29.06
C SER A 496 -0.91 -24.93 30.51
N GLY A 497 -1.51 -23.77 30.77
CA GLY A 497 -1.88 -23.33 32.10
C GLY A 497 -3.18 -22.55 32.12
N LYS A 498 -3.88 -22.63 33.24
CA LYS A 498 -5.06 -21.81 33.50
C LYS A 498 -4.62 -20.38 33.80
N GLY A 499 -5.39 -19.44 33.27
CA GLY A 499 -5.17 -18.03 33.45
C GLY A 499 -6.20 -17.32 34.34
N PRO A 500 -6.15 -15.98 34.35
CA PRO A 500 -7.10 -15.12 35.04
C PRO A 500 -8.52 -15.23 34.47
N ARG A 501 -9.46 -14.68 35.24
CA ARG A 501 -10.86 -14.66 34.83
C ARG A 501 -11.09 -13.64 33.72
N VAL A 502 -11.94 -14.05 32.78
CA VAL A 502 -12.46 -13.20 31.70
C VAL A 502 -13.59 -12.35 32.24
N LYS A 503 -13.60 -11.08 31.87
CA LYS A 503 -14.72 -10.15 32.10
C LYS A 503 -15.29 -9.76 30.73
N ALA A 504 -16.49 -10.26 30.41
CA ALA A 504 -17.16 -9.90 29.17
C ALA A 504 -17.36 -8.38 29.06
N GLY A 505 -17.10 -7.82 27.88
CA GLY A 505 -17.22 -6.39 27.59
C GLY A 505 -16.14 -5.49 28.19
N VAL A 506 -15.21 -6.03 28.99
CA VAL A 506 -14.13 -5.26 29.62
C VAL A 506 -12.82 -5.53 28.90
N ALA A 507 -12.11 -4.46 28.50
CA ALA A 507 -10.76 -4.58 27.97
C ALA A 507 -9.81 -5.06 29.07
N GLN A 508 -9.01 -6.07 28.77
CA GLN A 508 -8.06 -6.70 29.68
C GLN A 508 -6.71 -6.83 28.98
N HIS A 509 -5.65 -6.43 29.68
CA HIS A 509 -4.28 -6.56 29.22
C HIS A 509 -3.70 -7.89 29.69
N LEU A 510 -3.31 -8.74 28.75
CA LEU A 510 -2.77 -10.07 29.04
C LEU A 510 -1.32 -10.15 28.60
N VAL A 511 -0.47 -10.62 29.51
CA VAL A 511 0.92 -10.97 29.19
C VAL A 511 1.20 -12.39 29.65
N LEU A 512 1.77 -13.19 28.76
CA LEU A 512 2.33 -14.51 29.04
C LEU A 512 3.83 -14.44 28.88
N THR A 513 4.59 -14.78 29.91
CA THR A 513 6.05 -14.91 29.82
C THR A 513 6.50 -16.33 30.16
N PHE A 514 7.59 -16.76 29.55
CA PHE A 514 8.26 -18.02 29.82
C PHE A 514 9.76 -17.80 29.98
N ARG A 515 10.33 -18.33 31.06
CA ARG A 515 11.77 -18.43 31.29
C ARG A 515 12.06 -19.50 32.35
N ASP A 516 13.17 -20.21 32.22
CA ASP A 516 13.67 -21.16 33.23
C ASP A 516 12.57 -22.13 33.72
N GLU A 517 11.91 -22.80 32.76
CA GLU A 517 10.84 -23.76 33.03
C GLU A 517 9.66 -23.19 33.84
N THR A 518 9.49 -21.87 33.84
CA THR A 518 8.43 -21.18 34.57
C THR A 518 7.61 -20.34 33.63
N MET A 519 6.29 -20.53 33.69
CA MET A 519 5.32 -19.71 32.98
C MET A 519 4.70 -18.71 33.96
N ARG A 520 4.59 -17.46 33.52
CA ARG A 520 3.92 -16.40 34.27
C ARG A 520 2.85 -15.76 33.42
N ALA A 521 1.68 -15.57 34.01
CA ALA A 521 0.58 -14.87 33.40
C ALA A 521 0.25 -13.62 34.20
N TYR A 522 0.16 -12.50 33.50
CA TYR A 522 -0.18 -11.20 34.05
C TYR A 522 -1.54 -10.75 33.54
N LEU A 523 -2.27 -10.04 34.38
CA LEU A 523 -3.50 -9.34 34.06
C LEU A 523 -3.34 -7.88 34.49
N ASP A 524 -3.57 -6.95 33.57
CA ASP A 524 -3.63 -5.50 33.85
C ASP A 524 -2.38 -5.01 34.61
N GLY A 525 -1.20 -5.44 34.15
CA GLY A 525 0.09 -5.08 34.75
C GLY A 525 0.50 -5.86 36.01
N ALA A 526 -0.33 -6.78 36.52
CA ALA A 526 -0.09 -7.52 37.76
C ALA A 526 0.04 -9.04 37.54
N LEU A 527 0.96 -9.69 38.27
CA LEU A 527 1.12 -11.14 38.23
C LEU A 527 -0.15 -11.81 38.75
N ALA A 528 -0.80 -12.61 37.91
CA ALA A 528 -2.03 -13.33 38.25
C ALA A 528 -1.77 -14.81 38.56
N TYR A 529 -0.87 -15.45 37.79
CA TYR A 529 -0.53 -16.86 37.94
C TYR A 529 0.94 -17.11 37.62
N GLU A 530 1.52 -18.08 38.33
CA GLU A 530 2.83 -18.64 38.04
C GLU A 530 2.72 -20.17 38.17
N TRP A 531 3.30 -20.91 37.23
CA TRP A 531 3.33 -22.36 37.29
C TRP A 531 4.58 -22.93 36.61
N PRO A 532 5.08 -24.09 37.07
CA PRO A 532 6.15 -24.80 36.37
C PRO A 532 5.64 -25.33 35.04
N ALA A 533 6.47 -25.22 34.01
CA ALA A 533 6.25 -25.77 32.68
C ALA A 533 7.49 -26.52 32.25
N GLU A 534 7.35 -27.82 31.98
CA GLU A 534 8.43 -28.62 31.38
C GLU A 534 8.98 -27.88 30.17
N HIS A 535 10.30 -27.72 30.10
CA HIS A 535 11.00 -26.95 29.06
C HIS A 535 10.37 -27.22 27.69
N PRO A 536 9.50 -26.33 27.17
CA PRO A 536 8.94 -26.54 25.85
C PRO A 536 10.14 -26.50 24.93
N PRO A 537 10.45 -27.57 24.18
CA PRO A 537 11.64 -27.56 23.34
C PRO A 537 11.33 -26.62 22.19
N MET A 538 11.62 -25.33 22.36
CA MET A 538 11.37 -24.28 21.38
C MET A 538 12.05 -24.62 20.06
N ALA A 539 13.23 -25.25 20.13
CA ALA A 539 13.93 -25.90 19.01
C ALA A 539 13.08 -26.86 18.16
N ARG A 540 11.98 -27.44 18.70
CA ARG A 540 11.05 -28.35 18.00
C ARG A 540 9.77 -27.68 17.53
N TRP A 541 9.55 -26.40 17.84
CA TRP A 541 8.41 -25.66 17.33
C TRP A 541 8.40 -25.68 15.82
N LYS A 542 7.24 -25.94 15.23
CA LYS A 542 7.05 -25.94 13.78
C LYS A 542 6.39 -24.64 13.38
N VAL A 543 6.68 -24.19 12.17
CA VAL A 543 6.00 -23.03 11.57
C VAL A 543 4.50 -23.30 11.58
N ALA A 544 3.75 -22.32 12.10
CA ALA A 544 2.29 -22.30 12.09
C ALA A 544 1.84 -20.84 12.00
N PRO A 545 0.88 -20.48 11.13
CA PRO A 545 0.46 -19.10 10.93
C PRO A 545 0.08 -18.40 12.24
N LEU A 546 0.42 -17.12 12.36
CA LEU A 546 -0.12 -16.29 13.44
C LEU A 546 -1.57 -15.94 13.09
N VAL A 547 -2.47 -16.23 14.00
CA VAL A 547 -3.90 -16.03 13.83
C VAL A 547 -4.50 -15.27 15.00
N PHE A 548 -5.55 -14.51 14.69
CA PHE A 548 -6.39 -13.82 15.64
C PHE A 548 -7.82 -14.36 15.52
N GLY A 549 -8.38 -14.90 16.61
CA GLY A 549 -9.77 -15.37 16.70
C GLY A 549 -10.07 -16.80 16.26
N ALA A 550 -9.35 -17.35 15.29
CA ALA A 550 -9.53 -18.75 14.88
C ALA A 550 -8.23 -19.35 14.34
N ALA A 551 -7.92 -20.57 14.76
CA ALA A 551 -6.79 -21.36 14.24
C ALA A 551 -7.31 -22.48 13.35
N GLU A 552 -6.46 -22.95 12.41
CA GLU A 552 -6.79 -24.11 11.57
C GLU A 552 -7.18 -25.31 12.44
N ASN A 553 -8.41 -25.76 12.23
CA ASN A 553 -9.09 -26.67 13.13
C ASN A 553 -9.53 -27.94 12.38
N ALA A 554 -8.56 -28.66 11.81
CA ALA A 554 -8.81 -29.89 11.04
C ALA A 554 -9.62 -30.94 11.85
N ALA A 555 -9.52 -30.90 13.18
CA ALA A 555 -10.24 -31.81 14.09
C ALA A 555 -11.55 -31.24 14.66
N ARG A 556 -11.98 -30.01 14.29
CA ARG A 556 -13.15 -29.30 14.84
C ARG A 556 -13.20 -29.17 16.37
N THR A 557 -12.04 -29.23 17.01
CA THR A 557 -11.84 -29.20 18.46
C THR A 557 -12.01 -27.80 19.07
N TRP A 558 -11.76 -26.76 18.28
CA TRP A 558 -11.89 -25.37 18.72
C TRP A 558 -13.13 -24.70 18.13
N VAL A 559 -13.57 -23.59 18.70
CA VAL A 559 -14.57 -22.72 18.07
C VAL A 559 -13.99 -21.32 17.89
N PRO A 560 -14.42 -20.58 16.85
CA PRO A 560 -13.98 -19.22 16.68
C PRO A 560 -14.31 -18.36 17.90
N TRP A 561 -13.38 -17.48 18.26
CA TRP A 561 -13.53 -16.54 19.34
C TRP A 561 -14.35 -15.33 18.91
N ARG A 562 -15.02 -14.71 19.89
CA ARG A 562 -15.81 -13.50 19.70
C ARG A 562 -15.38 -12.41 20.67
N GLY A 563 -15.11 -11.22 20.16
CA GLY A 563 -14.62 -10.08 20.94
C GLY A 563 -13.73 -9.14 20.14
N ARG A 564 -12.91 -8.34 20.84
CA ARG A 564 -11.97 -7.39 20.23
C ARG A 564 -10.52 -7.68 20.61
N ILE A 565 -9.60 -7.47 19.67
CA ILE A 565 -8.14 -7.63 19.87
C ILE A 565 -7.42 -6.38 19.35
N GLU A 566 -6.46 -5.89 20.12
CA GLU A 566 -5.52 -4.83 19.76
C GLU A 566 -4.21 -4.98 20.55
N GLY A 567 -3.19 -4.19 20.18
CA GLY A 567 -1.94 -4.10 20.95
C GLY A 567 -1.27 -5.45 21.17
N VAL A 568 -0.95 -6.16 20.09
CA VAL A 568 -0.30 -7.47 20.12
C VAL A 568 1.20 -7.33 19.91
N ALA A 569 1.99 -7.91 20.81
CA ALA A 569 3.44 -7.96 20.68
C ALA A 569 3.99 -9.35 21.05
N VAL A 570 5.05 -9.77 20.37
CA VAL A 570 5.79 -11.00 20.66
C VAL A 570 7.26 -10.67 20.85
N TYR A 571 7.87 -11.24 21.89
CA TYR A 571 9.25 -11.01 22.26
C TYR A 571 10.02 -12.33 22.35
N GLY A 572 11.27 -12.32 21.89
CA GLY A 572 12.27 -13.38 22.11
C GLY A 572 12.98 -13.26 23.47
N ARG A 573 12.31 -12.71 24.48
CA ARG A 573 12.80 -12.59 25.86
C ARG A 573 11.65 -12.60 26.88
N GLU A 574 11.99 -12.72 28.16
CA GLU A 574 11.05 -12.47 29.26
C GLU A 574 10.85 -10.95 29.45
N LEU A 575 9.59 -10.52 29.53
CA LEU A 575 9.25 -9.19 30.00
C LEU A 575 9.26 -9.16 31.54
N GLY A 576 9.91 -8.15 32.11
CA GLY A 576 9.94 -7.95 33.56
C GLY A 576 8.59 -7.40 34.08
N ALA A 577 8.27 -7.68 35.35
CA ALA A 577 7.00 -7.24 35.95
C ALA A 577 6.82 -5.70 35.92
N ASP A 578 7.90 -4.92 36.06
CA ASP A 578 7.85 -3.46 36.00
C ASP A 578 7.60 -2.95 34.57
N GLU A 579 8.22 -3.58 33.57
CA GLU A 579 7.99 -3.29 32.16
C GLU A 579 6.54 -3.63 31.76
N ILE A 580 6.02 -4.78 32.21
CA ILE A 580 4.62 -5.18 31.97
C ILE A 580 3.65 -4.15 32.58
N ARG A 581 3.94 -3.63 33.77
CA ARG A 581 3.14 -2.59 34.41
C ARG A 581 3.23 -1.24 33.66
N ALA A 582 4.42 -0.89 33.17
CA ALA A 582 4.63 0.30 32.36
C ALA A 582 3.87 0.19 31.02
N ASN A 583 3.98 -0.94 30.33
CA ASN A 583 3.24 -1.24 29.11
C ASN A 583 1.72 -1.17 29.33
N HIS A 584 1.21 -1.76 30.43
CA HIS A 584 -0.19 -1.65 30.80
C HIS A 584 -0.62 -0.18 30.96
N THR A 585 0.16 0.60 31.71
CA THR A 585 -0.16 2.00 32.01
C THR A 585 -0.19 2.85 30.74
N ALA A 586 0.85 2.74 29.91
CA ALA A 586 0.97 3.46 28.64
C ALA A 586 -0.20 3.12 27.69
N TYR A 587 -0.50 1.83 27.52
CA TYR A 587 -1.58 1.43 26.61
C TYR A 587 -2.97 1.72 27.19
N ALA A 588 -3.17 1.61 28.51
CA ALA A 588 -4.42 2.01 29.16
C ALA A 588 -4.68 3.51 28.98
N ALA A 589 -3.65 4.36 29.12
CA ALA A 589 -3.75 5.79 28.87
C ALA A 589 -4.14 6.08 27.42
N ARG A 590 -3.56 5.35 26.45
CA ARG A 590 -3.95 5.43 25.03
C ARG A 590 -5.39 4.98 24.77
N VAL A 591 -5.86 3.93 25.41
CA VAL A 591 -7.27 3.50 25.27
C VAL A 591 -8.20 4.55 25.88
N ALA A 592 -7.83 5.12 27.02
CA ALA A 592 -8.60 6.16 27.71
C ALA A 592 -8.61 7.51 26.97
N SER A 593 -7.60 7.81 26.15
CA SER A 593 -7.53 9.05 25.36
C SER A 593 -8.36 9.04 24.08
N ARG A 594 -8.94 7.89 23.72
CA ARG A 594 -9.79 7.78 22.53
C ARG A 594 -11.00 8.70 22.64
N LEU A 595 -11.30 9.38 21.55
CA LEU A 595 -12.49 10.21 21.48
C LEU A 595 -13.74 9.32 21.63
N PRO A 596 -14.60 9.60 22.63
CA PRO A 596 -15.88 8.93 22.71
C PRO A 596 -16.72 9.35 21.49
N VAL A 597 -17.37 8.38 20.86
CA VAL A 597 -18.37 8.63 19.81
C VAL A 597 -19.70 8.11 20.33
N THR A 598 -20.74 8.89 20.10
CA THR A 598 -22.10 8.49 20.43
C THR A 598 -22.50 7.30 19.56
N VAL A 599 -22.77 6.16 20.21
CA VAL A 599 -23.50 5.05 19.58
C VAL A 599 -24.98 5.29 19.82
N SER A 600 -25.74 5.46 18.75
CA SER A 600 -27.19 5.62 18.81
C SER A 600 -27.88 4.28 18.61
N ALA A 601 -28.92 4.01 19.39
CA ALA A 601 -29.74 2.81 19.24
C ALA A 601 -31.10 3.22 18.70
N ALA A 602 -31.55 2.64 17.59
CA ALA A 602 -32.83 2.96 16.97
C ALA A 602 -33.47 1.77 16.28
N THR A 603 -34.80 1.73 16.25
CA THR A 603 -35.57 0.84 15.37
C THR A 603 -35.82 1.57 14.05
N GLY A 604 -35.26 1.05 12.96
CA GLY A 604 -35.42 1.60 11.61
C GLY A 604 -36.31 0.72 10.74
N ARG A 605 -37.21 1.32 9.96
CA ARG A 605 -37.92 0.64 8.87
C ARG A 605 -37.21 0.91 7.55
N LEU A 606 -36.78 -0.16 6.87
CA LEU A 606 -36.08 -0.08 5.59
C LEU A 606 -37.00 0.50 4.51
N ILE A 607 -36.54 1.55 3.83
CA ILE A 607 -37.27 2.24 2.75
C ILE A 607 -36.71 1.83 1.39
N ALA A 608 -35.38 1.82 1.25
CA ALA A 608 -34.71 1.44 0.02
C ALA A 608 -33.41 0.67 0.29
N ALA A 609 -33.12 -0.29 -0.59
CA ALA A 609 -31.92 -1.12 -0.54
C ALA A 609 -31.21 -1.09 -1.89
N ALA A 610 -29.87 -1.05 -1.88
CA ALA A 610 -29.07 -1.08 -3.09
C ALA A 610 -29.22 -2.43 -3.82
N VAL A 611 -29.12 -2.40 -5.16
CA VAL A 611 -29.07 -3.63 -5.96
C VAL A 611 -27.69 -4.26 -5.83
N LEU A 612 -27.64 -5.47 -5.26
CA LEU A 612 -26.39 -6.17 -5.01
C LEU A 612 -26.17 -7.25 -6.08
N PRO A 613 -25.00 -7.28 -6.74
CA PRO A 613 -24.66 -8.42 -7.60
C PRO A 613 -24.36 -9.66 -6.73
N ASP A 614 -24.15 -10.80 -7.39
CA ASP A 614 -23.69 -11.99 -6.66
C ASP A 614 -22.21 -11.82 -6.24
N PRO A 615 -21.83 -12.16 -4.99
CA PRO A 615 -20.43 -12.06 -4.56
C PRO A 615 -19.45 -12.81 -5.47
N SER A 616 -19.87 -13.92 -6.09
CA SER A 616 -19.04 -14.70 -7.02
C SER A 616 -18.67 -13.94 -8.30
N GLN A 617 -19.40 -12.86 -8.62
CA GLN A 617 -19.14 -11.98 -9.77
C GLN A 617 -18.23 -10.80 -9.41
N SER A 618 -17.88 -10.65 -8.13
CA SER A 618 -17.03 -9.56 -7.64
C SER A 618 -15.62 -10.09 -7.31
N PRO A 619 -14.55 -9.35 -7.66
CA PRO A 619 -13.21 -9.66 -7.16
C PRO A 619 -13.05 -9.36 -5.66
N TYR A 620 -13.99 -8.60 -5.08
CA TYR A 620 -13.98 -8.22 -3.67
C TYR A 620 -14.69 -9.27 -2.81
N ARG A 621 -14.04 -9.69 -1.72
CA ARG A 621 -14.59 -10.67 -0.78
C ARG A 621 -15.44 -10.03 0.32
N ARG A 622 -15.36 -8.71 0.48
CA ARG A 622 -16.04 -7.93 1.52
C ARG A 622 -16.66 -6.70 0.88
N ALA A 623 -17.87 -6.36 1.30
CA ALA A 623 -18.57 -5.19 0.82
C ALA A 623 -19.61 -4.71 1.81
N TRP A 624 -19.88 -3.42 1.80
CA TRP A 624 -21.04 -2.82 2.44
C TRP A 624 -21.92 -2.13 1.41
N ALA A 625 -23.19 -1.91 1.78
CA ALA A 625 -24.13 -1.15 0.98
C ALA A 625 -24.80 -0.06 1.82
N ALA A 626 -25.09 1.07 1.19
CA ALA A 626 -25.95 2.09 1.76
C ALA A 626 -27.41 1.64 1.65
N PHE A 627 -28.12 1.74 2.76
CA PHE A 627 -29.54 1.47 2.87
C PHE A 627 -30.23 2.72 3.40
N GLU A 628 -31.43 2.98 2.91
CA GLU A 628 -32.22 4.09 3.42
C GLU A 628 -33.26 3.58 4.42
N TYR A 629 -33.26 4.15 5.62
CA TYR A 629 -34.21 3.82 6.68
C TYR A 629 -35.04 5.03 7.07
N GLU A 630 -36.27 4.78 7.51
CA GLU A 630 -37.02 5.68 8.39
C GLU A 630 -36.72 5.26 9.83
N ALA A 631 -36.01 6.10 10.59
CA ALA A 631 -35.80 5.91 12.01
C ALA A 631 -37.11 6.18 12.77
N GLU A 632 -37.84 5.12 13.12
CA GLU A 632 -39.17 5.24 13.74
C GLU A 632 -39.07 5.51 15.25
N HIS A 633 -38.18 4.79 15.94
CA HIS A 633 -37.98 4.92 17.39
C HIS A 633 -36.50 5.03 17.71
N VAL A 634 -36.10 6.09 18.41
CA VAL A 634 -34.73 6.29 18.89
C VAL A 634 -34.69 5.97 20.37
N HIS A 635 -33.97 4.92 20.74
CA HIS A 635 -33.84 4.44 22.12
C HIS A 635 -32.71 5.16 22.87
N ALA A 636 -31.65 5.55 22.16
CA ALA A 636 -30.51 6.27 22.71
C ALA A 636 -29.70 7.00 21.62
N GLY A 637 -28.93 8.01 22.01
CA GLY A 637 -27.95 8.70 21.16
C GLY A 637 -28.50 9.91 20.39
N ASP A 638 -27.82 10.26 19.30
CA ASP A 638 -27.98 11.52 18.58
C ASP A 638 -28.81 11.42 17.29
N VAL A 639 -29.11 10.19 16.84
CA VAL A 639 -30.02 9.95 15.72
C VAL A 639 -31.38 10.60 16.00
N ARG A 640 -31.94 11.28 15.01
CA ARG A 640 -33.27 11.88 15.08
C ARG A 640 -34.27 11.02 14.30
N PRO A 641 -35.54 10.96 14.72
CA PRO A 641 -36.57 10.34 13.92
C PRO A 641 -36.64 10.98 12.52
N GLY A 642 -36.82 10.16 11.49
CA GLY A 642 -36.83 10.59 10.09
C GLY A 642 -35.97 9.71 9.18
N ARG A 643 -35.76 10.17 7.93
CA ARG A 643 -34.93 9.47 6.94
C ARG A 643 -33.45 9.55 7.31
N ILE A 644 -32.78 8.40 7.26
CA ILE A 644 -31.35 8.26 7.49
C ILE A 644 -30.76 7.27 6.47
N LEU A 645 -29.49 7.44 6.14
CA LEU A 645 -28.72 6.44 5.40
C LEU A 645 -27.90 5.60 6.39
N VAL A 646 -27.82 4.31 6.13
CA VAL A 646 -27.08 3.37 6.98
C VAL A 646 -26.20 2.48 6.11
N ALA A 647 -24.88 2.59 6.29
CA ALA A 647 -23.93 1.64 5.73
C ALA A 647 -23.95 0.35 6.55
N ARG A 648 -24.36 -0.76 5.92
CA ARG A 648 -24.33 -2.11 6.52
C ARG A 648 -23.47 -3.03 5.69
N TYR A 649 -22.65 -3.87 6.34
CA TYR A 649 -21.94 -4.92 5.63
C TYR A 649 -22.94 -5.89 5.00
N VAL A 650 -22.77 -6.13 3.70
CA VAL A 650 -23.63 -7.04 2.93
C VAL A 650 -22.91 -8.32 2.58
N TRP A 651 -21.57 -8.29 2.44
CA TRP A 651 -20.77 -9.48 2.19
C TRP A 651 -19.56 -9.56 3.13
N MET A 652 -19.25 -10.78 3.57
CA MET A 652 -18.02 -11.09 4.28
C MET A 652 -17.45 -12.41 3.76
N ASP A 653 -16.17 -12.39 3.40
CA ASP A 653 -15.42 -13.55 2.88
C ASP A 653 -16.01 -14.22 1.62
N GLY A 654 -16.85 -13.49 0.86
CA GLY A 654 -17.60 -13.99 -0.30
C GLY A 654 -18.99 -14.51 0.04
N GLU A 655 -19.41 -14.47 1.30
CA GLU A 655 -20.75 -14.87 1.75
C GLU A 655 -21.65 -13.65 1.96
N LYS A 656 -22.92 -13.77 1.57
CA LYS A 656 -23.96 -12.76 1.85
C LYS A 656 -24.35 -12.77 3.33
N LEU A 657 -24.38 -11.60 3.94
CA LEU A 657 -24.90 -11.35 5.29
C LEU A 657 -26.41 -11.07 5.27
N PRO A 658 -27.11 -11.10 6.43
CA PRO A 658 -28.55 -10.82 6.50
C PRO A 658 -28.98 -9.52 5.83
N ALA A 659 -28.19 -8.44 5.96
CA ALA A 659 -28.48 -7.15 5.32
C ALA A 659 -28.57 -7.24 3.78
N ALA A 660 -27.87 -8.20 3.14
CA ALA A 660 -27.96 -8.41 1.69
C ALA A 660 -29.32 -8.97 1.23
N TYR A 661 -30.14 -9.44 2.16
CA TYR A 661 -31.46 -10.01 1.90
C TYR A 661 -32.60 -9.12 2.40
N ALA A 662 -32.28 -8.01 3.07
CA ALA A 662 -33.27 -7.09 3.62
C ALA A 662 -34.11 -6.45 2.51
N LYS A 663 -35.41 -6.26 2.78
CA LYS A 663 -36.38 -5.74 1.82
C LYS A 663 -37.03 -4.46 2.34
N PRO A 664 -37.39 -3.53 1.44
CA PRO A 664 -38.24 -2.40 1.80
C PRO A 664 -39.47 -2.84 2.63
N GLY A 665 -39.67 -2.20 3.78
CA GLY A 665 -40.71 -2.52 4.76
C GLY A 665 -40.20 -3.29 5.99
N ASP A 666 -39.05 -3.97 5.91
CA ASP A 666 -38.46 -4.69 7.04
C ASP A 666 -38.07 -3.73 8.18
N ARG A 667 -38.17 -4.20 9.42
CA ARG A 667 -37.75 -3.43 10.61
C ARG A 667 -36.51 -4.06 11.24
N HIS A 668 -35.53 -3.23 11.55
CA HIS A 668 -34.26 -3.64 12.12
C HIS A 668 -33.93 -2.82 13.37
N GLU A 669 -33.33 -3.46 14.36
CA GLU A 669 -32.65 -2.78 15.46
C GLU A 669 -31.25 -2.39 14.97
N LEU A 670 -30.93 -1.11 15.05
CA LEU A 670 -29.71 -0.53 14.52
C LEU A 670 -28.88 0.06 15.65
N LEU A 671 -27.57 -0.20 15.61
CA LEU A 671 -26.57 0.47 16.45
C LEU A 671 -25.71 1.34 15.54
N LEU A 672 -25.84 2.65 15.68
CA LEU A 672 -25.40 3.61 14.68
C LEU A 672 -24.33 4.53 15.24
N GLU A 673 -23.21 4.60 14.53
CA GLU A 673 -22.23 5.67 14.66
C GLU A 673 -22.29 6.59 13.44
N ALA A 674 -21.82 7.82 13.57
CA ALA A 674 -21.66 8.70 12.40
C ALA A 674 -20.73 8.02 11.37
N TYR A 675 -21.09 8.12 10.08
CA TYR A 675 -20.33 7.49 9.01
C TYR A 675 -18.87 7.96 8.97
N GLU A 676 -18.64 9.27 9.09
CA GLU A 676 -17.30 9.88 9.11
C GLU A 676 -16.42 9.45 10.29
N ALA A 677 -17.02 8.93 11.36
CA ALA A 677 -16.26 8.39 12.49
C ALA A 677 -15.64 7.02 12.19
N ASN A 678 -15.92 6.43 11.02
CA ASN A 678 -15.57 5.05 10.68
C ASN A 678 -14.73 4.94 9.39
N PRO A 679 -13.55 5.59 9.30
CA PRO A 679 -12.78 5.69 8.05
C PRO A 679 -12.32 4.35 7.47
N HIS A 680 -12.23 3.31 8.30
CA HIS A 680 -11.83 1.97 7.88
C HIS A 680 -12.75 1.37 6.80
N ILE A 681 -14.03 1.76 6.74
CA ILE A 681 -15.00 1.22 5.77
C ILE A 681 -14.80 1.75 4.35
N HIS A 682 -14.06 2.85 4.16
CA HIS A 682 -13.81 3.40 2.82
C HIS A 682 -12.94 2.50 1.94
N SER A 683 -12.10 1.67 2.59
CA SER A 683 -11.27 0.67 1.92
C SER A 683 -12.04 -0.54 1.37
N GLU A 684 -13.30 -0.71 1.77
CA GLU A 684 -14.14 -1.84 1.36
C GLU A 684 -14.88 -1.54 0.05
N ARG A 685 -15.39 -2.57 -0.62
CA ARG A 685 -16.29 -2.38 -1.75
C ARG A 685 -17.60 -1.76 -1.27
N GLN A 686 -18.05 -0.71 -1.96
CA GLN A 686 -19.24 0.06 -1.60
C GLN A 686 -20.32 -0.10 -2.67
N PHE A 687 -21.58 -0.17 -2.25
CA PHE A 687 -22.75 -0.10 -3.10
C PHE A 687 -23.66 1.02 -2.59
N HIS A 688 -24.02 1.94 -3.47
CA HIS A 688 -24.87 3.07 -3.14
C HIS A 688 -26.25 2.89 -3.79
N LEU A 689 -27.22 3.67 -3.31
CA LEU A 689 -28.51 3.83 -3.96
C LEU A 689 -28.36 4.85 -5.11
N ASP A 690 -29.12 4.66 -6.19
CA ASP A 690 -29.01 5.51 -7.39
C ASP A 690 -29.63 6.90 -7.21
N ASP A 691 -30.58 7.06 -6.28
CA ASP A 691 -31.35 8.29 -6.05
C ASP A 691 -31.37 8.60 -4.55
N VAL A 692 -30.33 9.31 -4.08
CA VAL A 692 -30.14 9.65 -2.66
C VAL A 692 -30.08 11.16 -2.51
N ASP A 693 -30.84 11.67 -1.55
CA ASP A 693 -30.69 13.03 -1.07
C ASP A 693 -29.38 13.12 -0.26
N LEU A 694 -28.41 13.86 -0.80
CA LEU A 694 -27.07 14.04 -0.22
C LEU A 694 -27.09 14.74 1.15
N ASP A 695 -28.19 15.44 1.48
CA ASP A 695 -28.37 16.06 2.79
C ASP A 695 -28.86 15.06 3.85
N THR A 696 -29.21 13.83 3.46
CA THR A 696 -29.64 12.78 4.38
C THR A 696 -28.46 12.33 5.25
N PRO A 697 -28.57 12.41 6.60
CA PRO A 697 -27.47 12.03 7.47
C PRO A 697 -27.14 10.54 7.33
N MET A 698 -25.85 10.25 7.18
CA MET A 698 -25.34 8.90 6.98
C MET A 698 -24.68 8.36 8.25
N PHE A 699 -25.01 7.11 8.56
CA PHE A 699 -24.51 6.37 9.71
C PHE A 699 -23.89 5.06 9.28
N TYR A 700 -23.06 4.48 10.16
CA TYR A 700 -22.51 3.14 10.03
C TYR A 700 -23.12 2.23 11.09
N ASP A 701 -23.57 1.04 10.67
CA ASP A 701 -24.12 0.02 11.57
C ASP A 701 -22.99 -0.74 12.27
N VAL A 702 -22.72 -0.36 13.51
CA VAL A 702 -21.78 -1.04 14.41
C VAL A 702 -22.42 -2.23 15.12
N GLY A 703 -23.70 -2.53 14.84
CA GLY A 703 -24.40 -3.68 15.37
C GLY A 703 -23.84 -5.02 14.88
N PRO A 704 -24.28 -6.15 15.46
CA PRO A 704 -23.84 -7.48 15.05
C PRO A 704 -24.03 -7.73 13.55
N LEU A 705 -23.07 -8.40 12.92
CA LEU A 705 -23.13 -8.82 11.51
C LEU A 705 -24.20 -9.90 11.27
N THR A 706 -24.74 -10.49 12.33
CA THR A 706 -25.91 -11.37 12.27
C THR A 706 -26.96 -11.03 13.30
N GLU A 707 -28.20 -10.99 12.85
CA GLU A 707 -29.40 -11.01 13.66
C GLU A 707 -29.61 -12.48 14.08
N GLU A 708 -29.44 -12.82 15.37
CA GLU A 708 -29.67 -14.17 15.92
C GLU A 708 -31.16 -14.51 16.03
#